data_AF-A0A1E5UIU5-F1
#
_entry.id   AF-A0A1E5UIU5-F1
#
_cell.length_a   1.000
_cell.length_b   1.000
_cell.length_c   1.000
_cell.angle_alpha   90.00
_cell.angle_beta   90.00
_cell.angle_gamma   90.00
#
_symmetry.space_group_name_H-M   'P 1'
#
loop_
_entity.id
_entity.type
_entity.pdbx_description
1 polymer ?
#
loop_
_entity_poly.entity_id
_entity_poly.type
_entity_poly.pdbx_seq_one_letter_code
_entity_poly.pdbx_strand_id
1 'polypeptide(L)'
;MHAHTYGGLRSLDDGTAVASFVKDSCITFSRLKNCACRNPFYINPQIVPQYNTHSETHRTSLVRSSQRHTLSDLVMSPVASKGMDAAAVVAAAMAAAVALLCLQLPAVAGQLQVGFYNTSCPNAESLVRQAVANAFANDSGIAAGLIRLHFHDCFVRGCDASVLLTSANNTAERDAGPNNPSLRGFQVIDAAKAAVEQSCPKTVSCADIVAFAARDSINLTGNLPYQVPSGRRDGNVSKDTDAVANLPQPTFNASQLVANFANKNLTAEEMVILSGAHTVGRSFCTSFLARIYNQSTPIVDSGLSSGYATLLRALCPSNANTSTPTTTVLDPSTPAVLDNNYYKLLPLNLGLFFSDNQLRVNSTLNASVNSFAANETLWKEKFVAAMIKMGNIEVLTGSQGQIRLNCSVVNNGSSSSVAAPRIETTVHYAGSTAALLARPENIRMRMGSSLAGPVALVAAVCLLLPAASLAQLQVGFYNTSCPNAEALVRQAVTAAFANNSGVAPGLIRLHFHDCFVRGCDASVLLSVNPAGGNTERQAAPNNPSLRGFEVIDAAKAAVEQNCPRTVSCADILAFAARDSVNLTGNVFYQVPSGRRDGSVSNETEALLNLLGPNSTAQVLIDGFSVKGLNTEDMVVLSGSHTIGRSHCDSFLYRNRERLANGTISPAYQALLEAICPPFPTQFTPNTTEIDVSTPTVLDNNYYKLLPLNLGLHFSDDQLVRNDTLATFANAFAANETLWKEKFVAAMIKMGNIEVKTGTQGEVRLNCSVVNPGSSSSAAGIEMLFPGGTTVHSFTLLFDKSAHPFHMGNNQQSCISLYNPPRCTRLRQPKNQQLELTSSLSVNMKGFFSFFTASTLAILALLPAAAVGAGLKVGFYNKSCPSAESLVQQAVAAAFKNNTGIAAGLIRLHFHDCFVRGCDGSVLIDTTKNNTAEKDAVPNNPSLRGFEVIDAAKKAIEAKCPKTVSCADILAFAARDSIALAGNLTYKVPAGRRDGRISRDTDAANNLPSPLSNATELVGNFTGKNLTAEDMVVLSGAHTVGRSHCSSFTNRLYGFSNASDVDPTISSAYAFLLKNICPANSSQFFPNTTTDMDLITPAVLDNKYYLGLTNNLGLFTSDQALLTTATLKKSVDEFVKSESKWKSKFAKSMVKMGNIEVLTGTQGEIRLNCRVINSGSSAAGFKLQMTTGSDEDAADEEFFTEIATN
;
A
#
# COMPACT_ATOMS: atom_id res chain seq x y z
N MET A 1 32.82 -42.69 -61.83
CA MET A 1 31.70 -42.57 -60.87
C MET A 1 31.94 -41.33 -59.99
N HIS A 2 30.93 -40.92 -59.21
CA HIS A 2 30.86 -39.65 -58.46
C HIS A 2 31.87 -39.56 -57.28
N ALA A 3 32.15 -38.40 -56.65
CA ALA A 3 32.17 -36.99 -57.11
C ALA A 3 32.89 -36.09 -56.06
N HIS A 4 33.46 -34.98 -56.53
CA HIS A 4 34.08 -33.79 -55.87
C HIS A 4 33.82 -33.52 -54.36
N THR A 5 34.79 -33.16 -53.49
CA THR A 5 35.87 -32.10 -53.49
C THR A 5 35.33 -30.66 -53.52
N TYR A 6 35.76 -29.65 -52.73
CA TYR A 6 36.95 -29.38 -51.88
C TYR A 6 36.49 -28.84 -50.49
N GLY A 7 37.30 -28.55 -49.45
CA GLY A 7 38.75 -28.44 -49.17
C GLY A 7 38.96 -27.35 -48.08
N GLY A 8 40.05 -27.18 -47.33
CA GLY A 8 41.37 -27.85 -47.21
C GLY A 8 42.09 -27.38 -45.91
N LEU A 9 43.33 -27.80 -45.63
CA LEU A 9 43.98 -27.69 -44.30
C LEU A 9 45.38 -27.02 -44.31
N ARG A 10 45.71 -26.33 -43.19
CA ARG A 10 47.03 -26.18 -42.52
C ARG A 10 48.26 -25.53 -43.22
N SER A 11 49.04 -24.80 -42.39
CA SER A 11 50.50 -24.99 -42.13
C SER A 11 51.54 -23.92 -42.52
N LEU A 12 52.03 -23.19 -41.50
CA LEU A 12 53.46 -22.97 -41.11
C LEU A 12 54.49 -22.05 -41.86
N ASP A 13 55.37 -21.52 -41.00
CA ASP A 13 56.81 -21.14 -41.08
C ASP A 13 57.38 -19.78 -41.60
N ASP A 14 58.21 -19.20 -40.70
CA ASP A 14 59.43 -18.35 -40.81
C ASP A 14 59.49 -16.97 -41.52
N GLY A 15 60.46 -16.11 -41.10
CA GLY A 15 60.77 -14.85 -41.84
C GLY A 15 61.61 -13.70 -41.21
N THR A 16 62.04 -13.75 -39.95
CA THR A 16 63.09 -12.88 -39.30
C THR A 16 63.45 -11.45 -39.80
N ALA A 17 63.22 -10.45 -38.91
CA ALA A 17 64.24 -9.53 -38.32
C ALA A 17 64.59 -8.11 -38.87
N VAL A 18 65.27 -7.36 -37.97
CA VAL A 18 66.07 -6.11 -38.09
C VAL A 18 65.37 -4.73 -37.91
N ALA A 19 65.37 -4.25 -36.65
CA ALA A 19 65.87 -2.94 -36.14
C ALA A 19 65.46 -1.57 -36.80
N SER A 20 65.60 -0.39 -36.16
CA SER A 20 66.42 -0.01 -35.00
C SER A 20 66.01 1.34 -34.34
N PHE A 21 66.39 1.53 -33.06
CA PHE A 21 66.66 2.80 -32.33
C PHE A 21 65.51 3.79 -31.95
N VAL A 22 65.63 4.68 -30.92
CA VAL A 22 66.19 4.55 -29.53
C VAL A 22 65.89 5.82 -28.66
N LYS A 23 65.79 5.67 -27.32
CA LYS A 23 65.93 6.70 -26.24
C LYS A 23 64.88 7.84 -26.14
N ASP A 24 64.69 8.53 -24.99
CA ASP A 24 65.22 8.36 -23.62
C ASP A 24 64.21 8.79 -22.50
N SER A 25 64.58 8.63 -21.23
CA SER A 25 63.70 8.78 -20.04
C SER A 25 64.02 9.99 -19.12
N CYS A 26 63.02 10.43 -18.33
CA CYS A 26 63.12 10.94 -16.94
C CYS A 26 61.69 11.14 -16.36
N ILE A 27 61.24 10.84 -15.13
CA ILE A 27 61.77 10.54 -13.77
C ILE A 27 61.47 11.65 -12.72
N THR A 28 61.05 11.21 -11.52
CA THR A 28 60.91 11.92 -10.21
C THR A 28 59.81 12.97 -9.94
N PHE A 29 58.79 12.53 -9.17
CA PHE A 29 58.53 12.88 -7.75
C PHE A 29 58.13 14.31 -7.28
N SER A 30 56.93 14.35 -6.66
CA SER A 30 56.67 14.80 -5.26
C SER A 30 56.44 16.28 -4.87
N ARG A 31 55.24 16.50 -4.25
CA ARG A 31 55.01 16.88 -2.81
C ARG A 31 54.57 18.32 -2.39
N LEU A 32 53.60 18.29 -1.46
CA LEU A 32 53.35 19.14 -0.25
C LEU A 32 52.49 20.43 -0.30
N LYS A 33 51.40 20.39 0.50
CA LYS A 33 50.94 21.43 1.49
C LYS A 33 50.39 22.79 0.95
N ASN A 34 49.47 23.51 1.61
CA ASN A 34 48.77 23.36 2.91
C ASN A 34 47.50 24.26 2.98
N CYS A 35 46.64 24.04 4.00
CA CYS A 35 45.86 25.00 4.84
C CYS A 35 45.35 26.37 4.31
N ALA A 36 44.22 26.98 4.74
CA ALA A 36 43.07 26.57 5.57
C ALA A 36 42.04 27.76 5.69
N CYS A 37 40.91 27.53 6.39
CA CYS A 37 40.08 28.51 7.15
C CYS A 37 39.04 29.44 6.47
N ARG A 38 37.76 29.19 6.83
CA ARG A 38 36.68 30.11 7.31
C ARG A 38 36.15 31.27 6.44
N ASN A 39 34.91 31.08 5.94
CA ASN A 39 33.64 31.80 6.24
C ASN A 39 33.67 33.13 7.06
N PRO A 40 32.68 34.08 6.95
CA PRO A 40 31.33 33.92 6.35
C PRO A 40 30.63 35.16 5.68
N PHE A 41 29.39 34.93 5.20
CA PHE A 41 28.19 35.83 5.18
C PHE A 41 27.96 37.02 4.18
N TYR A 42 26.76 36.98 3.57
CA TYR A 42 25.73 38.04 3.36
C TYR A 42 25.58 38.94 2.08
N ILE A 43 24.34 38.92 1.54
CA ILE A 43 23.52 39.92 0.78
C ILE A 43 23.98 40.50 -0.60
N ASN A 44 23.52 39.86 -1.69
CA ASN A 44 22.60 40.32 -2.78
C ASN A 44 22.40 41.85 -3.10
N PRO A 45 21.84 42.24 -4.27
CA PRO A 45 22.27 42.13 -5.68
C PRO A 45 22.52 43.52 -6.33
N GLN A 46 22.78 43.61 -7.67
CA GLN A 46 22.12 44.53 -8.65
C GLN A 46 22.79 44.52 -10.06
N ILE A 47 21.97 44.70 -11.11
CA ILE A 47 22.21 45.30 -12.45
C ILE A 47 23.14 44.62 -13.52
N VAL A 48 22.45 44.04 -14.53
CA VAL A 48 22.51 44.21 -16.02
C VAL A 48 23.82 44.67 -16.72
N PRO A 49 24.24 44.02 -17.84
CA PRO A 49 25.41 44.41 -18.67
C PRO A 49 25.09 45.30 -19.89
N GLN A 50 26.13 45.84 -20.57
CA GLN A 50 25.99 46.49 -21.89
C GLN A 50 27.26 46.44 -22.77
N TYR A 51 27.06 46.54 -24.10
CA TYR A 51 28.01 46.80 -25.21
C TYR A 51 28.95 45.70 -25.78
N ASN A 52 28.54 45.17 -26.95
CA ASN A 52 29.22 45.11 -28.27
C ASN A 52 30.77 45.04 -28.38
N THR A 53 31.27 44.26 -29.37
CA THR A 53 31.67 44.77 -30.72
C THR A 53 32.20 43.69 -31.71
N HIS A 54 31.80 43.81 -33.00
CA HIS A 54 32.54 43.42 -34.25
C HIS A 54 33.00 41.94 -34.49
N SER A 55 33.28 41.41 -35.71
CA SER A 55 33.16 41.83 -37.15
C SER A 55 33.49 40.61 -38.07
N GLU A 56 33.16 40.41 -39.37
CA GLU A 56 32.04 40.71 -40.32
C GLU A 56 32.29 39.97 -41.68
N THR A 57 31.38 40.08 -42.67
CA THR A 57 31.46 39.64 -44.12
C THR A 57 31.33 38.13 -44.43
N HIS A 58 30.89 37.64 -45.62
CA HIS A 58 30.45 38.20 -46.94
C HIS A 58 29.05 37.63 -47.33
N ARG A 59 28.08 38.36 -47.91
CA ARG A 59 27.79 38.64 -49.36
C ARG A 59 27.75 37.39 -50.29
N THR A 60 26.78 37.23 -51.23
CA THR A 60 25.87 38.20 -51.90
C THR A 60 24.58 37.55 -52.46
N SER A 61 23.58 38.40 -52.84
CA SER A 61 22.41 38.14 -53.74
C SER A 61 21.12 37.57 -53.11
N LEU A 62 19.88 37.82 -53.62
CA LEU A 62 19.33 38.83 -54.56
C LEU A 62 17.76 38.92 -54.46
N VAL A 63 17.19 40.15 -54.41
CA VAL A 63 16.00 40.70 -55.16
C VAL A 63 14.67 39.88 -55.25
N ARG A 64 13.44 40.39 -54.97
CA ARG A 64 12.85 41.74 -55.26
C ARG A 64 11.71 42.20 -54.28
N SER A 65 11.30 43.48 -54.42
CA SER A 65 10.31 44.36 -53.72
C SER A 65 8.87 43.84 -53.45
N SER A 66 7.95 44.48 -52.67
CA SER A 66 7.70 45.96 -52.53
C SER A 66 6.81 46.44 -51.34
N GLN A 67 6.97 47.74 -50.99
CA GLN A 67 6.06 48.75 -50.30
C GLN A 67 5.38 48.41 -48.94
N ARG A 68 5.34 49.26 -47.88
CA ARG A 68 5.07 50.72 -47.62
C ARG A 68 3.56 51.06 -47.52
N HIS A 69 3.06 52.05 -46.75
CA HIS A 69 3.61 53.33 -46.21
C HIS A 69 3.07 53.72 -44.79
N THR A 70 3.59 54.81 -44.20
CA THR A 70 3.21 55.42 -42.90
C THR A 70 2.51 56.80 -43.03
N LEU A 71 2.06 57.41 -41.93
CA LEU A 71 1.50 58.78 -41.81
C LEU A 71 2.27 59.63 -40.77
N SER A 72 2.21 60.97 -40.87
CA SER A 72 2.86 61.94 -39.96
C SER A 72 2.21 63.35 -40.03
N ASP A 73 2.68 64.26 -39.15
CA ASP A 73 2.59 65.75 -39.20
C ASP A 73 1.32 66.47 -38.65
N LEU A 74 1.36 67.67 -38.01
CA LEU A 74 2.32 68.40 -37.12
C LEU A 74 1.67 69.78 -36.67
N VAL A 75 2.13 70.42 -35.55
CA VAL A 75 2.23 71.92 -35.34
C VAL A 75 0.92 72.77 -35.23
N MET A 76 0.74 73.89 -34.47
CA MET A 76 1.43 74.54 -33.32
C MET A 76 0.52 75.56 -32.53
N SER A 77 1.07 76.17 -31.47
CA SER A 77 0.55 77.23 -30.55
C SER A 77 0.73 78.69 -31.09
N PRO A 78 0.67 79.81 -30.31
CA PRO A 78 0.06 80.17 -28.99
C PRO A 78 -0.67 81.56 -28.96
N VAL A 79 -1.13 82.06 -27.77
CA VAL A 79 -0.98 83.46 -27.22
C VAL A 79 -1.79 83.63 -25.89
N ALA A 80 -1.44 84.61 -25.04
CA ALA A 80 -2.00 84.89 -23.69
C ALA A 80 -2.87 86.20 -23.66
N SER A 81 -3.49 86.72 -22.58
CA SER A 81 -3.26 86.62 -21.11
C SER A 81 -4.43 87.18 -20.25
N LYS A 82 -4.35 87.02 -18.91
CA LYS A 82 -5.22 87.57 -17.81
C LYS A 82 -6.64 86.97 -17.69
N GLY A 83 -7.20 86.75 -16.48
CA GLY A 83 -6.65 86.87 -15.11
C GLY A 83 -7.74 86.66 -14.03
N MET A 84 -7.33 86.32 -12.78
CA MET A 84 -8.16 85.96 -11.60
C MET A 84 -8.91 84.60 -11.73
N ASP A 85 -9.11 83.79 -10.69
CA ASP A 85 -8.68 83.91 -9.28
C ASP A 85 -8.13 82.57 -8.72
N ALA A 86 -7.30 82.62 -7.68
CA ALA A 86 -6.29 81.59 -7.40
C ALA A 86 -6.56 80.72 -6.15
N ALA A 87 -7.35 79.66 -6.30
CA ALA A 87 -7.44 78.58 -5.30
C ALA A 87 -7.64 77.17 -5.91
N ALA A 88 -8.53 77.01 -6.89
CA ALA A 88 -8.93 75.68 -7.38
C ALA A 88 -8.00 75.05 -8.43
N VAL A 89 -7.23 75.86 -9.17
CA VAL A 89 -6.60 75.43 -10.43
C VAL A 89 -5.33 74.59 -10.24
N VAL A 90 -4.53 74.85 -9.20
CA VAL A 90 -3.26 74.14 -8.96
C VAL A 90 -3.49 72.67 -8.60
N ALA A 91 -4.52 72.38 -7.80
CA ALA A 91 -4.94 71.02 -7.48
C ALA A 91 -5.40 70.26 -8.73
N ALA A 92 -6.19 70.92 -9.60
CA ALA A 92 -6.66 70.33 -10.84
C ALA A 92 -5.51 70.04 -11.84
N ALA A 93 -4.51 70.92 -11.93
CA ALA A 93 -3.36 70.72 -12.81
C ALA A 93 -2.49 69.53 -12.38
N MET A 94 -2.22 69.38 -11.07
CA MET A 94 -1.54 68.20 -10.52
C MET A 94 -2.35 66.91 -10.78
N ALA A 95 -3.67 66.94 -10.53
CA ALA A 95 -4.53 65.79 -10.77
C ALA A 95 -4.59 65.40 -12.26
N ALA A 96 -4.64 66.37 -13.18
CA ALA A 96 -4.63 66.12 -14.61
C ALA A 96 -3.30 65.56 -15.13
N ALA A 97 -2.16 66.03 -14.60
CA ALA A 97 -0.84 65.50 -14.94
C ALA A 97 -0.68 64.04 -14.45
N VAL A 98 -1.11 63.74 -13.22
CA VAL A 98 -1.13 62.37 -12.70
C VAL A 98 -2.11 61.49 -13.49
N ALA A 99 -3.29 62.00 -13.85
CA ALA A 99 -4.26 61.25 -14.67
C ALA A 99 -3.72 60.92 -16.07
N LEU A 100 -3.06 61.86 -16.77
CA LEU A 100 -2.44 61.57 -18.07
C LEU A 100 -1.28 60.59 -17.96
N LEU A 101 -0.47 60.66 -16.90
CA LEU A 101 0.62 59.71 -16.69
C LEU A 101 0.08 58.30 -16.36
N CYS A 102 -1.02 58.19 -15.63
CA CYS A 102 -1.76 56.93 -15.42
C CYS A 102 -2.46 56.40 -16.69
N LEU A 103 -2.76 57.26 -17.66
CA LEU A 103 -3.39 56.91 -18.94
C LEU A 103 -2.38 56.57 -20.07
N GLN A 104 -1.07 56.62 -19.79
CA GLN A 104 -0.02 56.09 -20.67
C GLN A 104 0.71 54.87 -20.10
N LEU A 105 0.15 54.23 -19.07
CA LEU A 105 0.48 52.83 -18.81
C LEU A 105 0.01 51.99 -20.01
N PRO A 106 0.89 51.20 -20.67
CA PRO A 106 0.42 50.22 -21.62
C PRO A 106 -0.50 49.23 -20.89
N ALA A 107 -1.53 48.75 -21.57
CA ALA A 107 -2.35 47.66 -21.07
C ALA A 107 -1.49 46.37 -21.06
N VAL A 108 -0.72 46.18 -19.99
CA VAL A 108 0.12 45.00 -19.80
C VAL A 108 -0.80 43.78 -19.73
N ALA A 109 -0.81 42.98 -20.79
CA ALA A 109 -1.42 41.66 -20.77
C ALA A 109 -0.79 40.89 -19.59
N GLY A 110 -1.64 40.48 -18.64
CA GLY A 110 -1.21 40.13 -17.29
C GLY A 110 -0.29 38.92 -17.26
N GLN A 111 1.02 39.15 -17.36
CA GLN A 111 2.04 38.12 -17.36
C GLN A 111 1.94 37.28 -16.09
N LEU A 112 2.06 35.96 -16.24
CA LEU A 112 1.98 35.02 -15.12
C LEU A 112 3.09 35.30 -14.09
N GLN A 113 2.72 35.29 -12.81
CA GLN A 113 3.60 35.65 -11.70
C GLN A 113 3.56 34.61 -10.60
N VAL A 114 4.71 34.37 -9.96
CA VAL A 114 4.79 33.55 -8.74
C VAL A 114 4.12 34.34 -7.61
N GLY A 115 3.23 33.68 -6.86
CA GLY A 115 2.48 34.35 -5.79
C GLY A 115 1.40 35.32 -6.27
N PHE A 116 0.90 35.18 -7.50
CA PHE A 116 -0.21 35.98 -8.06
C PHE A 116 -1.44 36.05 -7.12
N TYR A 117 -1.68 34.98 -6.36
CA TYR A 117 -2.77 34.88 -5.40
C TYR A 117 -2.43 35.32 -3.96
N ASN A 118 -1.20 35.74 -3.65
CA ASN A 118 -0.75 36.04 -2.28
C ASN A 118 -1.57 37.12 -1.56
N THR A 119 -2.25 38.01 -2.29
CA THR A 119 -3.11 39.07 -1.74
C THR A 119 -4.60 38.82 -1.97
N SER A 120 -4.97 38.17 -3.07
CA SER A 120 -6.36 37.95 -3.50
C SER A 120 -6.95 36.62 -3.00
N CYS A 121 -6.13 35.59 -2.85
CA CYS A 121 -6.49 34.33 -2.20
C CYS A 121 -5.25 33.65 -1.57
N PRO A 122 -4.80 34.11 -0.38
CA PRO A 122 -3.55 33.63 0.23
C PRO A 122 -3.49 32.11 0.47
N ASN A 123 -4.66 31.46 0.61
CA ASN A 123 -4.79 30.03 0.86
C ASN A 123 -4.92 29.18 -0.42
N ALA A 124 -4.93 29.78 -1.62
CA ALA A 124 -5.21 29.04 -2.86
C ALA A 124 -4.30 27.81 -3.03
N GLU A 125 -2.98 28.02 -2.92
CA GLU A 125 -2.00 26.95 -3.15
C GLU A 125 -1.95 25.90 -2.03
N SER A 126 -2.34 26.24 -0.79
CA SER A 126 -2.40 25.28 0.31
C SER A 126 -3.67 24.42 0.25
N LEU A 127 -4.80 25.00 -0.19
CA LEU A 127 -6.05 24.26 -0.41
C LEU A 127 -5.95 23.26 -1.56
N VAL A 128 -5.34 23.64 -2.70
CA VAL A 128 -5.06 22.70 -3.80
C VAL A 128 -4.13 21.59 -3.33
N ARG A 129 -3.04 21.94 -2.62
CA ARG A 129 -2.08 20.95 -2.08
C ARG A 129 -2.73 19.97 -1.11
N GLN A 130 -3.65 20.44 -0.26
CA GLN A 130 -4.40 19.58 0.65
C GLN A 130 -5.36 18.64 -0.12
N ALA A 131 -6.06 19.14 -1.14
CA ALA A 131 -6.91 18.29 -1.99
C ALA A 131 -6.11 17.20 -2.71
N VAL A 132 -4.93 17.54 -3.25
CA VAL A 132 -4.02 16.57 -3.91
C VAL A 132 -3.43 15.60 -2.90
N ALA A 133 -2.97 16.06 -1.73
CA ALA A 133 -2.43 15.17 -0.69
C ALA A 133 -3.50 14.19 -0.15
N ASN A 134 -4.74 14.64 0.03
CA ASN A 134 -5.87 13.80 0.41
C ASN A 134 -6.19 12.78 -0.69
N ALA A 135 -6.16 13.17 -1.97
CA ALA A 135 -6.35 12.24 -3.08
C ALA A 135 -5.22 11.20 -3.15
N PHE A 136 -3.97 11.64 -3.01
CA PHE A 136 -2.76 10.80 -3.05
C PHE A 136 -2.69 9.80 -1.89
N ALA A 137 -3.20 10.17 -0.71
CA ALA A 137 -3.29 9.27 0.44
C ALA A 137 -4.32 8.13 0.24
N ASN A 138 -5.31 8.33 -0.65
CA ASN A 138 -6.28 7.28 -1.02
C ASN A 138 -5.82 6.48 -2.26
N ASP A 139 -5.18 7.14 -3.23
CA ASP A 139 -4.62 6.55 -4.44
C ASP A 139 -3.38 7.33 -4.88
N SER A 140 -2.19 6.78 -4.64
CA SER A 140 -0.91 7.41 -5.02
C SER A 140 -0.73 7.52 -6.54
N GLY A 141 -1.41 6.67 -7.32
CA GLY A 141 -1.45 6.73 -8.79
C GLY A 141 -2.23 7.95 -9.32
N ILE A 142 -2.87 8.75 -8.47
CA ILE A 142 -3.50 10.00 -8.88
C ILE A 142 -2.46 11.07 -9.27
N ALA A 143 -1.25 11.03 -8.68
CA ALA A 143 -0.20 12.01 -8.95
C ALA A 143 0.27 11.96 -10.42
N ALA A 144 0.54 10.75 -10.95
CA ALA A 144 0.85 10.56 -12.37
C ALA A 144 -0.31 11.02 -13.28
N GLY A 145 -1.55 10.79 -12.85
CA GLY A 145 -2.75 11.26 -13.54
C GLY A 145 -2.83 12.80 -13.64
N LEU A 146 -2.53 13.51 -12.55
CA LEU A 146 -2.54 14.98 -12.50
C LEU A 146 -1.38 15.63 -13.26
N ILE A 147 -0.19 15.01 -13.24
CA ILE A 147 0.95 15.42 -14.09
C ILE A 147 0.56 15.28 -15.57
N ARG A 148 -0.03 14.14 -15.95
CA ARG A 148 -0.51 13.89 -17.31
C ARG A 148 -1.63 14.85 -17.71
N LEU A 149 -2.57 15.15 -16.81
CA LEU A 149 -3.66 16.10 -17.06
C LEU A 149 -3.13 17.50 -17.41
N HIS A 150 -2.09 17.98 -16.73
CA HIS A 150 -1.49 19.27 -17.04
C HIS A 150 -0.74 19.28 -18.37
N PHE A 151 0.00 18.21 -18.71
CA PHE A 151 0.61 18.05 -20.05
C PHE A 151 -0.46 18.06 -21.15
N HIS A 152 -1.52 17.28 -20.98
CA HIS A 152 -2.56 17.10 -21.98
C HIS A 152 -3.47 18.31 -22.19
N ASP A 153 -3.54 19.22 -21.21
CA ASP A 153 -4.14 20.54 -21.37
C ASP A 153 -3.22 21.43 -22.25
N CYS A 154 -2.00 21.66 -21.78
CA CYS A 154 -1.02 22.54 -22.41
C CYS A 154 -0.69 22.19 -23.87
N PHE A 155 -0.69 20.90 -24.23
CA PHE A 155 -0.31 20.47 -25.58
C PHE A 155 -1.40 20.64 -26.63
N VAL A 156 -2.65 20.95 -26.27
CA VAL A 156 -3.74 21.05 -27.25
C VAL A 156 -4.01 22.50 -27.66
N ARG A 157 -4.76 23.26 -26.85
CA ARG A 157 -5.08 24.68 -27.14
C ARG A 157 -4.29 25.69 -26.30
N GLY A 158 -3.42 25.19 -25.41
CA GLY A 158 -2.70 25.96 -24.40
C GLY A 158 -3.12 25.57 -22.99
N CYS A 159 -2.40 26.04 -21.98
CA CYS A 159 -2.71 25.72 -20.58
C CYS A 159 -3.88 26.59 -20.06
N ASP A 160 -5.09 26.40 -20.57
CA ASP A 160 -6.28 27.18 -20.22
C ASP A 160 -7.39 26.33 -19.56
N ALA A 161 -7.09 25.08 -19.20
CA ALA A 161 -8.04 24.10 -18.68
C ALA A 161 -9.24 23.82 -19.63
N SER A 162 -9.08 23.98 -20.96
CA SER A 162 -10.00 23.49 -21.99
C SER A 162 -10.23 21.98 -21.87
N VAL A 163 -9.23 21.21 -21.42
CA VAL A 163 -9.36 19.76 -21.24
C VAL A 163 -10.39 19.39 -20.15
N LEU A 164 -10.73 20.30 -19.25
CA LEU A 164 -11.73 20.03 -18.20
C LEU A 164 -13.18 20.15 -18.72
N LEU A 165 -13.43 20.92 -19.78
CA LEU A 165 -14.77 21.20 -20.31
C LEU A 165 -15.46 19.92 -20.80
N THR A 166 -16.68 19.68 -20.35
CA THR A 166 -17.54 18.58 -20.85
C THR A 166 -18.34 19.02 -22.06
N SER A 167 -18.58 18.09 -23.00
CA SER A 167 -19.51 18.27 -24.11
C SER A 167 -20.68 17.28 -24.03
N ALA A 168 -21.85 17.65 -24.54
CA ALA A 168 -23.00 16.75 -24.61
C ALA A 168 -22.90 15.69 -25.73
N ASN A 169 -21.97 15.88 -26.67
CA ASN A 169 -21.83 15.08 -27.89
C ASN A 169 -20.53 14.26 -27.94
N ASN A 170 -19.75 14.22 -26.85
CA ASN A 170 -18.42 13.60 -26.75
C ASN A 170 -17.39 14.16 -27.76
N THR A 171 -17.40 15.48 -27.97
CA THR A 171 -16.52 16.23 -28.88
C THR A 171 -15.60 17.23 -28.17
N ALA A 172 -15.40 17.14 -26.84
CA ALA A 172 -14.40 17.93 -26.12
C ALA A 172 -13.04 17.22 -26.07
N GLU A 173 -11.98 17.92 -25.65
CA GLU A 173 -10.63 17.36 -25.59
C GLU A 173 -10.53 16.15 -24.67
N ARG A 174 -11.19 16.17 -23.50
CA ARG A 174 -11.29 15.02 -22.58
C ARG A 174 -11.98 13.79 -23.19
N ASP A 175 -12.81 13.99 -24.21
CA ASP A 175 -13.59 12.92 -24.84
C ASP A 175 -12.76 12.17 -25.91
N ALA A 176 -11.66 12.78 -26.39
CA ALA A 176 -10.81 12.30 -27.48
C ALA A 176 -10.05 11.00 -27.17
N GLY A 177 -9.76 10.18 -28.19
CA GLY A 177 -9.05 8.90 -28.04
C GLY A 177 -7.72 8.92 -27.26
N PRO A 178 -6.83 9.93 -27.40
CA PRO A 178 -5.62 10.05 -26.58
C PRO A 178 -5.89 10.33 -25.08
N ASN A 179 -7.09 10.81 -24.75
CA ASN A 179 -7.50 11.32 -23.45
C ASN A 179 -8.54 10.44 -22.73
N ASN A 180 -9.31 9.65 -23.48
CA ASN A 180 -10.43 8.84 -22.99
C ASN A 180 -10.13 7.35 -23.22
N PRO A 181 -10.12 6.47 -22.20
CA PRO A 181 -10.42 6.69 -20.78
C PRO A 181 -9.18 7.07 -19.93
N SER A 182 -8.13 7.60 -20.56
CA SER A 182 -6.78 7.59 -20.01
C SER A 182 -6.40 8.79 -19.13
N LEU A 183 -7.13 9.91 -19.18
CA LEU A 183 -6.99 11.04 -18.27
C LEU A 183 -7.83 10.82 -17.00
N ARG A 184 -7.25 11.17 -15.85
CA ARG A 184 -7.87 11.06 -14.53
C ARG A 184 -7.42 12.19 -13.62
N GLY A 185 -8.16 12.44 -12.54
CA GLY A 185 -7.89 13.53 -11.61
C GLY A 185 -8.83 14.74 -11.75
N PHE A 186 -9.75 14.74 -12.74
CA PHE A 186 -10.81 15.75 -12.87
C PHE A 186 -11.52 16.03 -11.53
N GLN A 187 -11.89 14.96 -10.80
CA GLN A 187 -12.56 15.04 -9.51
C GLN A 187 -11.70 15.66 -8.40
N VAL A 188 -10.36 15.61 -8.52
CA VAL A 188 -9.43 16.26 -7.59
C VAL A 188 -9.34 17.75 -7.91
N ILE A 189 -9.35 18.12 -9.19
CA ILE A 189 -9.43 19.52 -9.64
C ILE A 189 -10.77 20.14 -9.20
N ASP A 190 -11.89 19.43 -9.34
CA ASP A 190 -13.22 19.88 -8.90
C ASP A 190 -13.29 20.02 -7.37
N ALA A 191 -12.72 19.07 -6.60
CA ALA A 191 -12.65 19.16 -5.13
C ALA A 191 -11.75 20.32 -4.66
N ALA A 192 -10.60 20.51 -5.30
CA ALA A 192 -9.71 21.64 -5.05
C ALA A 192 -10.39 22.97 -5.40
N LYS A 193 -11.10 23.03 -6.53
CA LYS A 193 -11.89 24.20 -6.95
C LYS A 193 -12.99 24.53 -5.95
N ALA A 194 -13.73 23.54 -5.45
CA ALA A 194 -14.77 23.75 -4.45
C ALA A 194 -14.20 24.34 -3.14
N ALA A 195 -13.08 23.80 -2.64
CA ALA A 195 -12.41 24.31 -1.44
C ALA A 195 -11.87 25.74 -1.64
N VAL A 196 -11.29 26.02 -2.82
CA VAL A 196 -10.76 27.35 -3.17
C VAL A 196 -11.89 28.37 -3.35
N GLU A 197 -12.98 28.04 -4.06
CA GLU A 197 -14.16 28.92 -4.18
C GLU A 197 -14.83 29.19 -2.83
N GLN A 198 -14.81 28.23 -1.89
CA GLN A 198 -15.30 28.45 -0.53
C GLN A 198 -14.43 29.44 0.26
N SER A 199 -13.12 29.54 -0.03
CA SER A 199 -12.20 30.47 0.62
C SER A 199 -12.06 31.82 -0.10
N CYS A 200 -12.25 31.87 -1.42
CA CYS A 200 -12.06 33.05 -2.27
C CYS A 200 -12.89 32.96 -3.57
N PRO A 201 -14.20 33.22 -3.51
CA PRO A 201 -15.10 33.08 -4.66
C PRO A 201 -14.61 33.82 -5.92
N LYS A 202 -14.75 33.19 -7.08
CA LYS A 202 -14.45 33.72 -8.42
C LYS A 202 -13.02 34.23 -8.62
N THR A 203 -12.08 33.83 -7.77
CA THR A 203 -10.72 34.40 -7.75
C THR A 203 -9.70 33.55 -8.51
N VAL A 204 -9.75 32.22 -8.38
CA VAL A 204 -8.72 31.31 -8.92
C VAL A 204 -9.22 30.55 -10.14
N SER A 205 -8.44 30.55 -11.23
CA SER A 205 -8.78 29.82 -12.47
C SER A 205 -8.65 28.31 -12.29
N CYS A 206 -9.39 27.50 -13.05
CA CYS A 206 -9.17 26.06 -13.08
C CYS A 206 -7.81 25.71 -13.73
N ALA A 207 -7.36 26.51 -14.70
CA ALA A 207 -6.04 26.41 -15.32
C ALA A 207 -4.89 26.49 -14.30
N ASP A 208 -4.95 27.44 -13.36
CA ASP A 208 -3.95 27.53 -12.28
C ASP A 208 -4.07 26.37 -11.28
N ILE A 209 -5.28 25.89 -10.98
CA ILE A 209 -5.47 24.70 -10.12
C ILE A 209 -4.86 23.44 -10.74
N VAL A 210 -4.98 23.24 -12.06
CA VAL A 210 -4.31 22.14 -12.78
C VAL A 210 -2.79 22.25 -12.67
N ALA A 211 -2.22 23.44 -12.89
CA ALA A 211 -0.78 23.67 -12.77
C ALA A 211 -0.25 23.47 -11.33
N PHE A 212 -0.99 23.95 -10.33
CA PHE A 212 -0.70 23.71 -8.91
C PHE A 212 -0.81 22.23 -8.54
N ALA A 213 -1.82 21.52 -9.03
CA ALA A 213 -2.03 20.11 -8.73
C ALA A 213 -0.95 19.21 -9.34
N ALA A 214 -0.46 19.54 -10.54
CA ALA A 214 0.69 18.87 -11.15
C ALA A 214 1.98 19.13 -10.36
N ARG A 215 2.24 20.37 -9.92
CA ARG A 215 3.37 20.69 -9.02
C ARG A 215 3.30 19.87 -7.74
N ASP A 216 2.17 19.87 -7.05
CA ASP A 216 2.05 19.18 -5.75
C ASP A 216 2.17 17.66 -5.92
N SER A 217 1.72 17.12 -7.06
CA SER A 217 1.97 15.73 -7.46
C SER A 217 3.45 15.44 -7.70
N ILE A 218 4.17 16.31 -8.43
CA ILE A 218 5.63 16.24 -8.66
C ILE A 218 6.41 16.31 -7.33
N ASN A 219 5.94 17.12 -6.38
CA ASN A 219 6.52 17.21 -5.05
C ASN A 219 6.30 15.91 -4.25
N LEU A 220 5.09 15.33 -4.30
CA LEU A 220 4.74 14.10 -3.57
C LEU A 220 5.48 12.85 -4.09
N THR A 221 5.73 12.74 -5.39
CA THR A 221 6.41 11.57 -5.99
C THR A 221 7.91 11.75 -6.18
N GLY A 222 8.40 12.99 -6.40
CA GLY A 222 9.81 13.26 -6.74
C GLY A 222 10.61 14.05 -5.71
N ASN A 223 9.95 14.54 -4.65
CA ASN A 223 10.47 15.54 -3.71
C ASN A 223 10.99 16.81 -4.42
N LEU A 224 10.22 17.30 -5.39
CA LEU A 224 10.55 18.47 -6.22
C LEU A 224 9.59 19.65 -5.96
N PRO A 225 9.85 20.47 -4.92
CA PRO A 225 9.14 21.73 -4.73
C PRO A 225 9.60 22.77 -5.76
N TYR A 226 8.67 23.35 -6.50
CA TYR A 226 8.94 24.48 -7.39
C TYR A 226 7.82 25.51 -7.34
N GLN A 227 8.12 26.74 -7.74
CA GLN A 227 7.14 27.82 -7.80
C GLN A 227 6.44 27.84 -9.15
N VAL A 228 5.11 28.00 -9.14
CA VAL A 228 4.28 28.03 -10.35
C VAL A 228 3.88 29.48 -10.64
N PRO A 229 4.35 30.08 -11.76
CA PRO A 229 3.77 31.30 -12.27
C PRO A 229 2.29 31.08 -12.54
N SER A 230 1.42 31.94 -12.00
CA SER A 230 -0.04 31.82 -12.02
C SER A 230 -0.71 33.15 -12.38
N GLY A 231 -2.03 33.15 -12.55
CA GLY A 231 -2.81 34.24 -13.13
C GLY A 231 -3.43 33.90 -14.48
N ARG A 232 -3.52 32.61 -14.82
CA ARG A 232 -4.15 32.10 -16.04
C ARG A 232 -5.64 32.46 -16.07
N ARG A 233 -6.22 32.32 -17.24
CA ARG A 233 -7.66 32.40 -17.48
C ARG A 233 -8.13 31.09 -18.09
N ASP A 234 -9.34 30.73 -17.72
CA ASP A 234 -10.02 29.54 -18.21
C ASP A 234 -10.48 29.74 -19.66
N GLY A 235 -10.24 28.72 -20.49
CA GLY A 235 -10.72 28.61 -21.85
C GLY A 235 -12.25 28.51 -21.95
N ASN A 236 -12.73 28.62 -23.18
CA ASN A 236 -14.15 28.45 -23.53
C ASN A 236 -14.38 27.61 -24.80
N VAL A 237 -13.33 27.06 -25.41
CA VAL A 237 -13.38 26.14 -26.54
C VAL A 237 -12.62 24.88 -26.13
N SER A 238 -13.19 23.71 -26.40
CA SER A 238 -12.55 22.40 -26.23
C SER A 238 -13.00 21.52 -27.39
N LYS A 239 -12.06 20.83 -28.05
CA LYS A 239 -12.34 19.96 -29.20
C LYS A 239 -11.54 18.66 -29.19
N ASP A 240 -12.24 17.55 -29.40
CA ASP A 240 -11.67 16.21 -29.56
C ASP A 240 -10.60 16.15 -30.69
N THR A 241 -10.92 16.78 -31.82
CA THR A 241 -10.12 16.83 -33.05
C THR A 241 -8.83 17.63 -32.86
N ASP A 242 -8.84 18.69 -32.05
CA ASP A 242 -7.63 19.42 -31.69
C ASP A 242 -6.70 18.52 -30.87
N ALA A 243 -7.24 17.72 -29.92
CA ALA A 243 -6.44 16.81 -29.10
C ALA A 243 -5.81 15.67 -29.91
N VAL A 244 -6.54 15.08 -30.87
CA VAL A 244 -6.01 14.05 -31.79
C VAL A 244 -4.89 14.63 -32.68
N ALA A 245 -5.02 15.88 -33.12
CA ALA A 245 -4.04 16.51 -34.00
C ALA A 245 -2.73 16.92 -33.30
N ASN A 246 -2.79 17.30 -32.02
CA ASN A 246 -1.65 17.91 -31.32
C ASN A 246 -0.95 17.00 -30.29
N LEU A 247 -1.58 15.94 -29.78
CA LEU A 247 -0.95 15.08 -28.76
C LEU A 247 0.03 14.05 -29.37
N PRO A 248 1.25 13.90 -28.79
CA PRO A 248 2.23 12.91 -29.26
C PRO A 248 1.73 11.48 -29.07
N GLN A 249 1.90 10.63 -30.08
CA GLN A 249 1.45 9.24 -30.04
C GLN A 249 2.56 8.30 -29.52
N PRO A 250 2.24 7.22 -28.79
CA PRO A 250 3.23 6.26 -28.28
C PRO A 250 3.94 5.45 -29.38
N THR A 251 3.48 5.57 -30.62
CA THR A 251 4.01 4.96 -31.84
C THR A 251 4.82 5.92 -32.72
N PHE A 252 4.94 7.21 -32.36
CA PHE A 252 5.71 8.18 -33.15
C PHE A 252 7.21 7.84 -33.19
N ASN A 253 7.81 8.01 -34.37
CA ASN A 253 9.25 7.98 -34.57
C ASN A 253 9.94 9.27 -34.06
N ALA A 254 11.26 9.25 -33.93
CA ALA A 254 12.04 10.38 -33.42
C ALA A 254 11.79 11.72 -34.16
N SER A 255 11.57 11.69 -35.48
CA SER A 255 11.30 12.90 -36.27
C SER A 255 9.89 13.45 -36.01
N GLN A 256 8.91 12.57 -35.81
CA GLN A 256 7.52 12.97 -35.49
C GLN A 256 7.44 13.58 -34.08
N LEU A 257 8.14 13.00 -33.10
CA LEU A 257 8.22 13.54 -31.74
C LEU A 257 8.86 14.94 -31.73
N VAL A 258 10.01 15.11 -32.39
CA VAL A 258 10.72 16.41 -32.43
C VAL A 258 9.87 17.48 -33.14
N ALA A 259 9.20 17.15 -34.25
CA ALA A 259 8.32 18.09 -34.93
C ALA A 259 7.08 18.48 -34.09
N ASN A 260 6.48 17.51 -33.38
CA ASN A 260 5.32 17.75 -32.52
C ASN A 260 5.65 18.72 -31.36
N PHE A 261 6.79 18.53 -30.69
CA PHE A 261 7.23 19.42 -29.60
C PHE A 261 7.70 20.79 -30.13
N ALA A 262 8.35 20.84 -31.30
CA ALA A 262 8.75 22.09 -31.94
C ALA A 262 7.55 23.00 -32.27
N ASN A 263 6.41 22.42 -32.67
CA ASN A 263 5.16 23.16 -32.92
C ASN A 263 4.62 23.88 -31.67
N LYS A 264 4.99 23.45 -30.45
CA LYS A 264 4.67 24.12 -29.18
C LYS A 264 5.86 24.90 -28.59
N ASN A 265 6.83 25.29 -29.43
CA ASN A 265 8.05 26.04 -29.06
C ASN A 265 8.95 25.31 -28.03
N LEU A 266 8.87 23.98 -27.96
CA LEU A 266 9.76 23.14 -27.16
C LEU A 266 10.86 22.55 -28.04
N THR A 267 12.07 22.52 -27.52
CA THR A 267 13.25 21.97 -28.19
C THR A 267 13.27 20.44 -28.12
N ALA A 268 14.09 19.82 -28.97
CA ALA A 268 14.36 18.39 -28.91
C ALA A 268 14.95 17.93 -27.56
N GLU A 269 15.64 18.81 -26.81
CA GLU A 269 16.08 18.48 -25.45
C GLU A 269 14.90 18.51 -24.47
N GLU A 270 14.07 19.55 -24.51
CA GLU A 270 12.88 19.69 -23.64
C GLU A 270 11.85 18.58 -23.88
N MET A 271 11.76 18.07 -25.10
CA MET A 271 11.06 16.83 -25.43
C MET A 271 11.59 15.63 -24.62
N VAL A 272 12.90 15.35 -24.71
CA VAL A 272 13.53 14.23 -23.97
C VAL A 272 13.38 14.43 -22.46
N ILE A 273 13.48 15.66 -21.96
CA ILE A 273 13.28 16.01 -20.55
C ILE A 273 11.86 15.67 -20.09
N LEU A 274 10.83 16.12 -20.82
CA LEU A 274 9.43 15.90 -20.44
C LEU A 274 9.00 14.43 -20.54
N SER A 275 9.59 13.65 -21.46
CA SER A 275 9.38 12.19 -21.51
C SER A 275 9.79 11.47 -20.21
N GLY A 276 10.66 12.05 -19.39
CA GLY A 276 11.02 11.52 -18.06
C GLY A 276 9.82 11.39 -17.10
N ALA A 277 8.70 12.05 -17.36
CA ALA A 277 7.45 11.83 -16.63
C ALA A 277 6.93 10.38 -16.75
N HIS A 278 7.35 9.61 -17.76
CA HIS A 278 7.05 8.19 -17.89
C HIS A 278 7.74 7.29 -16.84
N THR A 279 8.55 7.85 -15.93
CA THR A 279 9.11 7.09 -14.79
C THR A 279 8.05 6.72 -13.73
N VAL A 280 6.88 7.39 -13.73
CA VAL A 280 5.85 7.23 -12.69
C VAL A 280 4.46 6.92 -13.28
N GLY A 281 3.75 5.97 -12.66
CA GLY A 281 2.37 5.60 -13.01
C GLY A 281 2.23 4.33 -13.86
N ARG A 282 1.08 4.20 -14.53
CA ARG A 282 0.67 3.02 -15.32
C ARG A 282 0.23 3.43 -16.73
N SER A 283 0.44 2.54 -17.69
CA SER A 283 -0.01 2.69 -19.08
C SER A 283 -1.03 1.62 -19.46
N PHE A 284 -1.96 1.98 -20.33
CA PHE A 284 -2.85 1.03 -20.99
C PHE A 284 -2.09 0.19 -22.02
N CYS A 285 -2.35 -1.12 -22.05
CA CYS A 285 -1.69 -2.06 -22.95
C CYS A 285 -1.88 -1.68 -24.43
N THR A 286 -3.05 -1.13 -24.78
CA THR A 286 -3.40 -0.62 -26.12
C THR A 286 -2.37 0.33 -26.70
N SER A 287 -1.71 1.13 -25.86
CA SER A 287 -0.70 2.10 -26.27
C SER A 287 0.63 1.47 -26.73
N PHE A 288 0.85 0.17 -26.50
CA PHE A 288 2.08 -0.53 -26.92
C PHE A 288 1.89 -1.97 -27.43
N LEU A 289 0.66 -2.50 -27.57
CA LEU A 289 0.42 -3.86 -28.08
C LEU A 289 1.18 -4.16 -29.39
N ALA A 290 1.26 -3.20 -30.31
CA ALA A 290 1.95 -3.31 -31.59
C ALA A 290 3.48 -3.57 -31.50
N ARG A 291 4.06 -3.57 -30.29
CA ARG A 291 5.47 -3.91 -30.00
C ARG A 291 5.69 -5.36 -29.58
N ILE A 292 4.64 -5.97 -29.01
CA ILE A 292 4.65 -7.32 -28.43
C ILE A 292 3.76 -8.29 -29.20
N TYR A 293 2.85 -7.78 -30.05
CA TYR A 293 2.08 -8.55 -31.01
C TYR A 293 1.98 -7.87 -32.37
N ASN A 294 2.11 -8.66 -33.44
CA ASN A 294 1.56 -8.31 -34.76
C ASN A 294 0.20 -9.02 -34.85
N GLN A 295 -0.89 -8.27 -34.73
CA GLN A 295 -2.24 -8.82 -34.55
C GLN A 295 -2.29 -9.73 -33.30
N SER A 296 -2.37 -11.04 -33.46
CA SER A 296 -2.27 -12.03 -32.37
C SER A 296 -0.93 -12.76 -32.31
N THR A 297 -0.06 -12.60 -33.31
CA THR A 297 1.25 -13.27 -33.36
C THR A 297 2.22 -12.57 -32.41
N PRO A 298 2.80 -13.27 -31.41
CA PRO A 298 3.79 -12.66 -30.52
C PRO A 298 5.04 -12.21 -31.28
N ILE A 299 5.47 -10.98 -31.05
CA ILE A 299 6.70 -10.41 -31.60
C ILE A 299 7.53 -9.76 -30.49
N VAL A 300 8.74 -9.33 -30.85
CA VAL A 300 9.59 -8.44 -30.06
C VAL A 300 10.22 -7.47 -31.05
N ASP A 301 9.95 -6.16 -30.95
CA ASP A 301 10.66 -5.19 -31.79
C ASP A 301 12.13 -5.03 -31.39
N SER A 302 12.96 -4.50 -32.29
CA SER A 302 14.41 -4.36 -32.08
C SER A 302 14.79 -3.38 -30.96
N GLY A 303 13.84 -2.59 -30.45
CA GLY A 303 13.99 -1.72 -29.29
C GLY A 303 13.43 -2.33 -27.99
N LEU A 304 13.03 -3.61 -27.96
CA LEU A 304 12.45 -4.28 -26.80
C LEU A 304 13.27 -5.52 -26.38
N SER A 305 13.48 -5.69 -25.07
CA SER A 305 14.13 -6.89 -24.52
C SER A 305 13.19 -8.09 -24.61
N SER A 306 13.67 -9.26 -25.06
CA SER A 306 12.84 -10.47 -25.20
C SER A 306 12.30 -11.00 -23.88
N GLY A 307 13.07 -10.86 -22.79
CA GLY A 307 12.62 -11.19 -21.43
C GLY A 307 11.50 -10.26 -20.97
N TYR A 308 11.67 -8.95 -21.15
CA TYR A 308 10.64 -7.97 -20.79
C TYR A 308 9.41 -8.06 -21.68
N ALA A 309 9.56 -8.30 -22.99
CA ALA A 309 8.45 -8.61 -23.89
C ALA A 309 7.70 -9.88 -23.47
N THR A 310 8.34 -10.83 -22.79
CA THR A 310 7.66 -12.01 -22.23
C THR A 310 6.87 -11.66 -20.97
N LEU A 311 7.42 -10.83 -20.07
CA LEU A 311 6.68 -10.27 -18.93
C LEU A 311 5.50 -9.40 -19.39
N LEU A 312 5.70 -8.51 -20.36
CA LEU A 312 4.65 -7.66 -20.91
C LEU A 312 3.54 -8.48 -21.57
N ARG A 313 3.84 -9.57 -22.30
CA ARG A 313 2.79 -10.47 -22.83
C ARG A 313 2.05 -11.26 -21.74
N ALA A 314 2.66 -11.45 -20.56
CA ALA A 314 1.99 -12.02 -19.39
C ALA A 314 1.09 -10.99 -18.64
N LEU A 315 1.30 -9.69 -18.85
CA LEU A 315 0.52 -8.60 -18.23
C LEU A 315 -0.47 -7.93 -19.20
N CYS A 316 -0.24 -8.07 -20.51
CA CYS A 316 -0.99 -7.41 -21.58
C CYS A 316 -1.26 -8.40 -22.72
N PRO A 317 -2.45 -9.02 -22.79
CA PRO A 317 -2.83 -9.93 -23.88
C PRO A 317 -3.12 -9.17 -25.19
N SER A 318 -3.00 -9.86 -26.33
CA SER A 318 -3.11 -9.27 -27.68
C SER A 318 -4.48 -8.67 -28.04
N ASN A 319 -5.51 -8.96 -27.24
CA ASN A 319 -6.88 -8.46 -27.41
C ASN A 319 -7.25 -7.30 -26.46
N ALA A 320 -6.29 -6.80 -25.66
CA ALA A 320 -6.52 -5.65 -24.79
C ALA A 320 -6.94 -4.42 -25.62
N ASN A 321 -8.01 -3.76 -25.21
CA ASN A 321 -8.69 -2.72 -25.99
C ASN A 321 -9.14 -1.56 -25.07
N THR A 322 -9.70 -0.48 -25.63
CA THR A 322 -10.10 0.71 -24.86
C THR A 322 -11.35 0.51 -23.99
N SER A 323 -12.15 -0.53 -24.24
CA SER A 323 -13.33 -0.91 -23.44
C SER A 323 -12.96 -1.84 -22.27
N THR A 324 -11.78 -2.47 -22.28
CA THR A 324 -11.14 -3.08 -21.11
C THR A 324 -9.74 -2.55 -20.88
N PRO A 325 -9.62 -1.43 -20.13
CA PRO A 325 -8.36 -0.74 -19.92
C PRO A 325 -7.37 -1.54 -19.04
N THR A 326 -6.73 -2.55 -19.61
CA THR A 326 -5.65 -3.32 -18.98
C THR A 326 -4.42 -2.43 -18.80
N THR A 327 -3.84 -2.38 -17.60
CA THR A 327 -2.68 -1.52 -17.34
C THR A 327 -1.51 -2.25 -16.70
N THR A 328 -0.31 -1.94 -17.19
CA THR A 328 0.96 -2.27 -16.52
C THR A 328 1.64 -0.99 -16.05
N VAL A 329 2.62 -1.11 -15.16
CA VAL A 329 3.47 0.00 -14.74
C VAL A 329 4.34 0.54 -15.88
N LEU A 330 4.52 1.86 -15.93
CA LEU A 330 5.41 2.50 -16.92
C LEU A 330 6.89 2.20 -16.61
N ASP A 331 7.27 2.24 -15.33
CA ASP A 331 8.57 1.81 -14.82
C ASP A 331 8.38 0.52 -13.98
N PRO A 332 9.03 -0.61 -14.33
CA PRO A 332 8.90 -1.88 -13.59
C PRO A 332 9.69 -1.93 -12.27
N SER A 333 10.35 -0.84 -11.88
CA SER A 333 11.35 -0.78 -10.79
C SER A 333 11.03 0.32 -9.76
N THR A 334 10.60 1.51 -10.18
CA THR A 334 10.23 2.63 -9.30
C THR A 334 8.86 3.29 -9.60
N PRO A 335 7.77 2.53 -9.89
CA PRO A 335 6.52 3.02 -10.50
C PRO A 335 5.73 4.12 -9.76
N ALA A 336 6.08 4.41 -8.50
CA ALA A 336 5.43 5.42 -7.66
C ALA A 336 6.33 6.64 -7.35
N VAL A 337 7.55 6.68 -7.90
CA VAL A 337 8.56 7.72 -7.64
C VAL A 337 8.81 8.50 -8.93
N LEU A 338 9.06 9.81 -8.83
CA LEU A 338 9.47 10.65 -9.95
C LEU A 338 10.99 10.89 -9.88
N ASP A 339 11.73 10.05 -10.60
CA ASP A 339 13.19 9.96 -10.65
C ASP A 339 13.69 9.89 -12.11
N ASN A 340 14.99 9.65 -12.33
CA ASN A 340 15.53 9.49 -13.68
C ASN A 340 15.54 8.02 -14.18
N ASN A 341 14.82 7.10 -13.52
CA ASN A 341 14.95 5.66 -13.76
C ASN A 341 14.46 5.23 -15.14
N TYR A 342 13.41 5.87 -15.66
CA TYR A 342 13.01 5.84 -17.07
C TYR A 342 14.21 5.86 -18.04
N TYR A 343 15.14 6.81 -17.89
CA TYR A 343 16.30 6.92 -18.78
C TYR A 343 17.34 5.81 -18.59
N LYS A 344 17.38 5.15 -17.42
CA LYS A 344 18.22 3.96 -17.17
C LYS A 344 17.65 2.73 -17.88
N LEU A 345 16.32 2.62 -17.94
CA LEU A 345 15.61 1.56 -18.65
C LEU A 345 15.71 1.66 -20.18
N LEU A 346 15.86 2.87 -20.76
CA LEU A 346 15.90 3.01 -22.22
C LEU A 346 17.08 2.25 -22.86
N PRO A 347 18.37 2.49 -22.52
CA PRO A 347 19.51 1.78 -23.14
C PRO A 347 19.40 0.26 -23.07
N LEU A 348 18.66 -0.24 -22.08
CA LEU A 348 18.44 -1.62 -21.76
C LEU A 348 17.27 -2.28 -22.53
N ASN A 349 16.65 -1.55 -23.47
CA ASN A 349 15.47 -1.96 -24.25
C ASN A 349 14.22 -2.24 -23.37
N LEU A 350 14.06 -1.49 -22.27
CA LEU A 350 12.94 -1.60 -21.32
C LEU A 350 11.98 -0.41 -21.30
N GLY A 351 12.19 0.63 -22.13
CA GLY A 351 11.15 1.65 -22.35
C GLY A 351 9.88 1.00 -22.88
N LEU A 352 8.71 1.34 -22.31
CA LEU A 352 7.46 0.64 -22.55
C LEU A 352 6.86 0.97 -23.93
N PHE A 353 6.87 2.24 -24.32
CA PHE A 353 6.38 2.68 -25.63
C PHE A 353 7.43 2.52 -26.73
N PHE A 354 6.97 2.60 -27.98
CA PHE A 354 7.87 2.63 -29.12
C PHE A 354 8.60 3.98 -29.13
N SER A 355 7.86 5.08 -28.94
CA SER A 355 8.37 6.45 -28.80
C SER A 355 9.47 6.59 -27.75
N ASP A 356 9.36 5.93 -26.59
CA ASP A 356 10.41 5.92 -25.56
C ASP A 356 11.75 5.43 -26.13
N ASN A 357 11.71 4.37 -26.92
CA ASN A 357 12.91 3.78 -27.53
C ASN A 357 13.42 4.61 -28.71
N GLN A 358 12.58 5.47 -29.31
CA GLN A 358 12.99 6.44 -30.33
C GLN A 358 13.88 7.56 -29.77
N LEU A 359 13.89 7.80 -28.46
CA LEU A 359 14.82 8.75 -27.83
C LEU A 359 16.29 8.30 -27.94
N ARG A 360 16.57 7.05 -28.36
CA ARG A 360 17.93 6.51 -28.54
C ARG A 360 18.38 6.35 -30.00
N VAL A 361 17.48 6.40 -30.98
CA VAL A 361 17.82 6.02 -32.37
C VAL A 361 18.67 7.06 -33.13
N ASN A 362 18.81 8.27 -32.58
CA ASN A 362 19.71 9.31 -33.07
C ASN A 362 20.64 9.77 -31.95
N SER A 363 21.93 9.87 -32.28
CA SER A 363 23.01 10.35 -31.39
C SER A 363 22.68 11.57 -30.55
N THR A 364 22.01 12.59 -31.10
CA THR A 364 21.68 13.83 -30.37
C THR A 364 20.66 13.59 -29.25
N LEU A 365 19.60 12.82 -29.51
CA LEU A 365 18.60 12.48 -28.49
C LEU A 365 19.20 11.51 -27.46
N ASN A 366 19.98 10.53 -27.94
CA ASN A 366 20.65 9.55 -27.10
C ASN A 366 21.68 10.21 -26.15
N ALA A 367 22.33 11.30 -26.57
CA ALA A 367 23.21 12.10 -25.71
C ALA A 367 22.43 12.72 -24.54
N SER A 368 21.23 13.26 -24.79
CA SER A 368 20.34 13.76 -23.73
C SER A 368 19.87 12.63 -22.80
N VAL A 369 19.44 11.48 -23.33
CA VAL A 369 19.06 10.29 -22.55
C VAL A 369 20.20 9.84 -21.63
N ASN A 370 21.42 9.71 -22.17
CA ASN A 370 22.60 9.32 -21.39
C ASN A 370 22.96 10.36 -20.33
N SER A 371 22.83 11.66 -20.64
CA SER A 371 23.06 12.75 -19.68
C SER A 371 22.08 12.71 -18.52
N PHE A 372 20.79 12.47 -18.77
CA PHE A 372 19.77 12.39 -17.74
C PHE A 372 19.80 11.09 -16.95
N ALA A 373 20.14 9.95 -17.58
CA ALA A 373 20.41 8.70 -16.88
C ALA A 373 21.60 8.80 -15.91
N ALA A 374 22.66 9.52 -16.30
CA ALA A 374 23.86 9.70 -15.50
C ALA A 374 23.73 10.76 -14.39
N ASN A 375 22.87 11.77 -14.57
CA ASN A 375 22.74 12.89 -13.62
C ASN A 375 21.27 13.22 -13.33
N GLU A 376 20.75 12.64 -12.25
CA GLU A 376 19.38 12.87 -11.78
C GLU A 376 19.14 14.33 -11.41
N THR A 377 20.08 15.00 -10.74
CA THR A 377 19.95 16.42 -10.34
C THR A 377 19.77 17.32 -11.57
N LEU A 378 20.62 17.16 -12.58
CA LEU A 378 20.54 17.89 -13.84
C LEU A 378 19.21 17.63 -14.56
N TRP A 379 18.73 16.38 -14.58
CA TRP A 379 17.41 16.08 -15.13
C TRP A 379 16.31 16.77 -14.31
N LYS A 380 16.32 16.66 -12.98
CA LYS A 380 15.27 17.22 -12.10
C LYS A 380 15.19 18.75 -12.18
N GLU A 381 16.34 19.45 -12.24
CA GLU A 381 16.41 20.90 -12.48
C GLU A 381 15.82 21.26 -13.85
N LYS A 382 16.24 20.57 -14.91
CA LYS A 382 15.72 20.77 -16.27
C LYS A 382 14.24 20.39 -16.41
N PHE A 383 13.77 19.37 -15.68
CA PHE A 383 12.38 18.92 -15.67
C PHE A 383 11.46 19.97 -15.03
N VAL A 384 11.87 20.54 -13.89
CA VAL A 384 11.16 21.69 -13.29
C VAL A 384 11.11 22.87 -14.28
N ALA A 385 12.23 23.23 -14.91
CA ALA A 385 12.26 24.30 -15.91
C ALA A 385 11.36 24.01 -17.13
N ALA A 386 11.39 22.78 -17.64
CA ALA A 386 10.56 22.35 -18.76
C ALA A 386 9.06 22.29 -18.40
N MET A 387 8.71 21.85 -17.19
CA MET A 387 7.32 21.87 -16.68
C MET A 387 6.81 23.30 -16.50
N ILE A 388 7.64 24.23 -16.01
CA ILE A 388 7.27 25.66 -15.93
C ILE A 388 7.11 26.27 -17.33
N LYS A 389 8.02 25.96 -18.28
CA LYS A 389 7.90 26.43 -19.67
C LYS A 389 6.66 25.85 -20.35
N MET A 390 6.41 24.55 -20.18
CA MET A 390 5.21 23.87 -20.68
C MET A 390 3.95 24.52 -20.12
N GLY A 391 3.90 24.76 -18.81
CA GLY A 391 2.80 25.44 -18.13
C GLY A 391 2.52 26.88 -18.61
N ASN A 392 3.37 27.45 -19.46
CA ASN A 392 3.23 28.78 -20.05
C ASN A 392 2.88 28.73 -21.56
N ILE A 393 2.64 27.55 -22.15
CA ILE A 393 2.24 27.40 -23.56
C ILE A 393 0.85 28.00 -23.76
N GLU A 394 0.77 28.96 -24.69
CA GLU A 394 -0.48 29.51 -25.25
C GLU A 394 -1.51 30.02 -24.20
N VAL A 395 -1.03 30.38 -23.01
CA VAL A 395 -1.86 30.75 -21.85
C VAL A 395 -2.73 31.99 -22.07
N LEU A 396 -4.00 31.88 -21.69
CA LEU A 396 -4.92 33.01 -21.63
C LEU A 396 -4.67 33.82 -20.35
N THR A 397 -4.67 35.15 -20.45
CA THR A 397 -4.44 36.08 -19.33
C THR A 397 -5.42 37.26 -19.37
N GLY A 398 -5.53 38.03 -18.27
CA GLY A 398 -6.33 39.27 -18.23
C GLY A 398 -7.80 39.06 -18.61
N SER A 399 -8.19 39.51 -19.80
CA SER A 399 -9.53 39.39 -20.40
C SER A 399 -9.63 38.40 -21.57
N GLN A 400 -8.58 37.61 -21.85
CA GLN A 400 -8.54 36.64 -22.96
C GLN A 400 -9.38 35.37 -22.69
N GLY A 401 -9.76 35.15 -21.43
CA GLY A 401 -10.61 34.07 -20.97
C GLY A 401 -11.33 34.45 -19.67
N GLN A 402 -11.86 33.47 -18.96
CA GLN A 402 -12.71 33.67 -17.77
C GLN A 402 -12.06 33.15 -16.47
N ILE A 403 -12.80 33.22 -15.36
CA ILE A 403 -12.60 32.35 -14.20
C ILE A 403 -13.91 31.57 -14.04
N ARG A 404 -13.90 30.27 -14.34
CA ARG A 404 -15.08 29.40 -14.20
C ARG A 404 -15.44 29.23 -12.74
N LEU A 405 -16.73 29.15 -12.42
CA LEU A 405 -17.19 28.67 -11.10
C LEU A 405 -17.05 27.15 -10.97
N ASN A 406 -17.32 26.42 -12.04
CA ASN A 406 -17.24 24.96 -12.14
C ASN A 406 -16.37 24.59 -13.33
N CYS A 407 -15.33 23.77 -13.13
CA CYS A 407 -14.32 23.51 -14.15
C CYS A 407 -14.85 22.74 -15.37
N SER A 408 -15.99 22.05 -15.27
CA SER A 408 -16.60 21.35 -16.40
C SER A 408 -17.35 22.25 -17.39
N VAL A 409 -17.68 23.51 -17.04
CA VAL A 409 -18.57 24.36 -17.85
C VAL A 409 -18.12 25.81 -17.97
N VAL A 410 -18.40 26.42 -19.13
CA VAL A 410 -18.27 27.87 -19.37
C VAL A 410 -19.31 28.63 -18.55
N ASN A 411 -18.95 29.80 -17.99
CA ASN A 411 -19.93 30.63 -17.30
C ASN A 411 -20.95 31.22 -18.29
N ASN A 412 -22.24 31.21 -17.96
CA ASN A 412 -23.25 31.93 -18.75
C ASN A 412 -22.99 33.45 -18.70
N GLY A 413 -22.70 34.04 -19.85
CA GLY A 413 -22.45 35.48 -19.99
C GLY A 413 -23.75 36.30 -19.98
N SER A 414 -24.19 36.73 -18.79
CA SER A 414 -25.16 37.83 -18.66
C SER A 414 -24.42 39.17 -18.48
N SER A 415 -24.88 40.20 -19.19
CA SER A 415 -24.24 41.51 -19.23
C SER A 415 -24.50 42.35 -17.98
N SER A 416 -23.41 42.84 -17.38
CA SER A 416 -23.25 44.12 -16.67
C SER A 416 -24.52 44.86 -16.17
N SER A 417 -24.87 44.68 -14.89
CA SER A 417 -25.39 45.79 -14.07
C SER A 417 -25.11 45.58 -12.57
N VAL A 418 -24.97 46.69 -11.83
CA VAL A 418 -24.38 46.76 -10.49
C VAL A 418 -25.44 46.70 -9.38
N ALA A 419 -25.17 45.93 -8.33
CA ALA A 419 -25.66 46.23 -6.97
C ALA A 419 -24.75 45.60 -5.89
N ALA A 420 -24.40 46.39 -4.86
CA ALA A 420 -23.69 45.92 -3.66
C ALA A 420 -24.71 45.60 -2.53
N PRO A 421 -24.36 44.81 -1.51
CA PRO A 421 -25.34 44.29 -0.55
C PRO A 421 -25.83 45.36 0.45
N ARG A 422 -27.10 45.24 0.86
CA ARG A 422 -27.63 45.89 2.08
C ARG A 422 -27.98 44.81 3.10
N ILE A 423 -27.49 44.96 4.32
CA ILE A 423 -27.85 44.15 5.48
C ILE A 423 -29.16 44.68 6.06
N GLU A 424 -30.09 43.81 6.42
CA GLU A 424 -31.07 44.07 7.49
C GLU A 424 -31.55 42.74 8.09
N THR A 425 -31.92 42.76 9.37
CA THR A 425 -32.07 41.56 10.21
C THR A 425 -33.47 41.47 10.85
N THR A 426 -34.20 40.36 10.67
CA THR A 426 -35.21 39.89 11.66
C THR A 426 -35.70 38.44 11.41
N VAL A 427 -35.25 37.51 12.27
CA VAL A 427 -36.05 36.79 13.28
C VAL A 427 -37.48 36.29 12.93
N HIS A 428 -37.62 34.95 12.93
CA HIS A 428 -38.74 34.07 13.37
C HIS A 428 -40.00 33.70 12.51
N TYR A 429 -40.26 32.37 12.61
CA TYR A 429 -41.53 31.60 12.66
C TYR A 429 -42.51 31.46 11.47
N ALA A 430 -42.59 30.20 10.99
CA ALA A 430 -43.73 29.38 10.59
C ALA A 430 -45.01 30.00 9.95
N GLY A 431 -45.39 29.46 8.79
CA GLY A 431 -46.74 29.57 8.23
C GLY A 431 -46.92 28.73 6.96
N SER A 432 -47.77 27.71 7.00
CA SER A 432 -48.12 26.85 5.84
C SER A 432 -49.50 27.21 5.28
N THR A 433 -49.65 27.35 3.95
CA THR A 433 -50.71 26.68 3.14
C THR A 433 -50.74 27.10 1.66
N ALA A 434 -50.53 26.11 0.77
CA ALA A 434 -51.27 25.76 -0.46
C ALA A 434 -51.88 26.78 -1.47
N ALA A 435 -51.75 26.43 -2.76
CA ALA A 435 -52.78 26.47 -3.85
C ALA A 435 -53.13 27.82 -4.54
N LEU A 436 -53.47 27.91 -5.86
CA LEU A 436 -53.29 27.03 -7.05
C LEU A 436 -53.61 27.81 -8.37
N LEU A 437 -53.02 27.41 -9.52
CA LEU A 437 -53.46 27.68 -10.93
C LEU A 437 -53.39 29.15 -11.45
N ALA A 438 -53.53 29.48 -12.77
CA ALA A 438 -54.04 28.71 -13.93
C ALA A 438 -53.55 29.17 -15.34
N ARG A 439 -53.41 28.18 -16.27
CA ARG A 439 -53.85 28.19 -17.70
C ARG A 439 -53.17 29.16 -18.70
N PRO A 440 -53.37 29.02 -20.05
CA PRO A 440 -54.24 28.11 -20.84
C PRO A 440 -53.52 26.78 -21.24
N GLU A 441 -53.74 26.04 -22.35
CA GLU A 441 -54.54 26.21 -23.60
C GLU A 441 -55.11 24.85 -24.13
N ASN A 442 -55.62 24.80 -25.37
CA ASN A 442 -56.26 23.66 -26.06
C ASN A 442 -55.26 22.85 -26.93
N ILE A 443 -55.53 21.64 -27.46
CA ILE A 443 -56.68 21.02 -28.18
C ILE A 443 -56.53 19.49 -27.99
N ARG A 444 -57.49 18.55 -27.85
CA ARG A 444 -58.98 18.37 -27.76
C ARG A 444 -59.17 16.97 -27.07
N MET A 445 -60.25 16.14 -26.97
CA MET A 445 -61.69 15.97 -27.32
C MET A 445 -62.19 14.75 -26.45
N ARG A 446 -63.43 14.22 -26.39
CA ARG A 446 -64.83 14.50 -26.83
C ARG A 446 -65.79 13.57 -26.02
N MET A 447 -66.94 14.06 -25.52
CA MET A 447 -68.07 13.27 -24.92
C MET A 447 -67.76 12.47 -23.62
N GLY A 448 -68.71 12.25 -22.69
CA GLY A 448 -70.12 12.67 -22.62
C GLY A 448 -70.74 12.50 -21.20
N SER A 449 -71.93 13.08 -20.99
CA SER A 449 -72.71 13.20 -19.73
C SER A 449 -73.59 11.94 -19.41
N SER A 450 -74.41 11.79 -18.34
CA SER A 450 -75.01 12.75 -17.37
C SER A 450 -75.66 12.10 -16.11
N LEU A 451 -75.76 12.87 -15.00
CA LEU A 451 -76.90 13.01 -14.04
C LEU A 451 -77.37 11.90 -13.04
N ALA A 452 -77.88 12.41 -11.90
CA ALA A 452 -78.94 11.91 -10.99
C ALA A 452 -78.66 10.88 -9.85
N GLY A 453 -79.46 11.00 -8.77
CA GLY A 453 -79.71 10.06 -7.66
C GLY A 453 -81.24 10.02 -7.36
N PRO A 454 -81.76 9.78 -6.13
CA PRO A 454 -81.10 9.47 -4.85
C PRO A 454 -81.83 8.41 -3.93
N VAL A 455 -81.38 8.24 -2.66
CA VAL A 455 -82.09 7.69 -1.45
C VAL A 455 -82.34 6.16 -1.29
N ALA A 456 -81.78 5.60 -0.18
CA ALA A 456 -82.19 4.40 0.61
C ALA A 456 -82.09 2.98 -0.04
N LEU A 457 -82.11 1.83 0.67
CA LEU A 457 -82.42 1.51 2.09
C LEU A 457 -81.72 0.20 2.59
N VAL A 458 -81.12 0.21 3.80
CA VAL A 458 -80.96 -0.92 4.79
C VAL A 458 -80.07 -2.18 4.53
N ALA A 459 -79.48 -2.68 5.64
CA ALA A 459 -78.97 -4.05 5.95
C ALA A 459 -77.58 -4.57 5.49
N ALA A 460 -76.55 -4.19 6.27
CA ALA A 460 -75.76 -5.07 7.16
C ALA A 460 -74.73 -6.13 6.67
N VAL A 461 -73.70 -6.31 7.51
CA VAL A 461 -72.69 -7.41 7.61
C VAL A 461 -71.69 -7.62 6.46
N CYS A 462 -70.52 -6.97 6.56
CA CYS A 462 -69.25 -7.71 6.70
C CYS A 462 -68.10 -6.85 7.25
N LEU A 463 -67.07 -7.53 7.74
CA LEU A 463 -66.05 -7.00 8.65
C LEU A 463 -64.87 -6.28 7.97
N LEU A 464 -64.20 -5.47 8.79
CA LEU A 464 -62.85 -4.95 8.63
C LEU A 464 -61.86 -5.95 8.00
N LEU A 465 -61.13 -5.50 6.97
CA LEU A 465 -59.83 -6.05 6.60
C LEU A 465 -58.86 -4.91 6.28
N PRO A 466 -57.72 -4.76 7.00
CA PRO A 466 -56.64 -3.90 6.56
C PRO A 466 -55.87 -4.57 5.41
N ALA A 467 -55.54 -3.81 4.37
CA ALA A 467 -54.68 -4.31 3.30
C ALA A 467 -53.24 -4.46 3.83
N ALA A 468 -52.82 -5.71 4.08
CA ALA A 468 -51.46 -6.02 4.50
C ALA A 468 -50.47 -5.77 3.35
N SER A 469 -49.65 -4.72 3.46
CA SER A 469 -48.55 -4.47 2.54
C SER A 469 -47.46 -5.53 2.72
N LEU A 470 -47.20 -6.33 1.67
CA LEU A 470 -46.12 -7.31 1.67
C LEU A 470 -44.76 -6.61 1.84
N ALA A 471 -43.98 -7.05 2.83
CA ALA A 471 -42.72 -6.43 3.21
C ALA A 471 -41.59 -6.76 2.21
N GLN A 472 -41.53 -6.06 1.09
CA GLN A 472 -40.39 -6.10 0.16
C GLN A 472 -39.22 -5.27 0.67
N LEU A 473 -37.99 -5.63 0.27
CA LEU A 473 -36.80 -4.81 0.50
C LEU A 473 -36.89 -3.50 -0.31
N GLN A 474 -36.40 -2.40 0.27
CA GLN A 474 -36.48 -1.06 -0.34
C GLN A 474 -35.16 -0.30 -0.21
N VAL A 475 -34.79 0.46 -1.23
CA VAL A 475 -33.66 1.41 -1.14
C VAL A 475 -34.05 2.54 -0.21
N GLY A 476 -33.18 2.89 0.75
CA GLY A 476 -33.47 3.92 1.74
C GLY A 476 -34.49 3.51 2.81
N PHE A 477 -34.68 2.20 3.05
CA PHE A 477 -35.57 1.67 4.10
C PHE A 477 -35.32 2.29 5.49
N TYR A 478 -34.07 2.68 5.76
CA TYR A 478 -33.66 3.30 7.02
C TYR A 478 -33.68 4.84 7.02
N ASN A 479 -34.05 5.51 5.92
CA ASN A 479 -33.96 6.98 5.80
C ASN A 479 -34.79 7.76 6.83
N THR A 480 -35.80 7.15 7.44
CA THR A 480 -36.64 7.75 8.50
C THR A 480 -36.38 7.17 9.89
N SER A 481 -36.02 5.88 9.98
CA SER A 481 -35.88 5.13 11.23
C SER A 481 -34.43 5.10 11.76
N CYS A 482 -33.44 5.16 10.87
CA CYS A 482 -32.03 5.34 11.20
C CYS A 482 -31.28 6.04 10.05
N PRO A 483 -31.42 7.37 9.89
CA PRO A 483 -30.87 8.10 8.73
C PRO A 483 -29.34 7.94 8.56
N ASN A 484 -28.62 7.67 9.66
CA ASN A 484 -27.17 7.52 9.68
C ASN A 484 -26.70 6.06 9.48
N ALA A 485 -27.58 5.07 9.34
CA ALA A 485 -27.24 3.65 9.32
C ALA A 485 -26.09 3.33 8.35
N GLU A 486 -26.26 3.68 7.08
CA GLU A 486 -25.28 3.38 6.04
C GLU A 486 -23.96 4.15 6.20
N ALA A 487 -24.01 5.36 6.77
CA ALA A 487 -22.83 6.17 7.02
C ALA A 487 -21.97 5.59 8.16
N LEU A 488 -22.61 5.07 9.22
CA LEU A 488 -21.94 4.40 10.34
C LEU A 488 -21.29 3.09 9.91
N VAL A 489 -21.97 2.29 9.08
CA VAL A 489 -21.37 1.08 8.48
C VAL A 489 -20.19 1.44 7.58
N ARG A 490 -20.35 2.42 6.68
CA ARG A 490 -19.24 2.89 5.82
C ARG A 490 -18.05 3.37 6.62
N GLN A 491 -18.27 4.14 7.70
CA GLN A 491 -17.20 4.61 8.58
C GLN A 491 -16.43 3.44 9.21
N ALA A 492 -17.13 2.40 9.71
CA ALA A 492 -16.50 1.22 10.29
C ALA A 492 -15.67 0.44 9.24
N VAL A 493 -16.22 0.25 8.03
CA VAL A 493 -15.52 -0.44 6.92
C VAL A 493 -14.32 0.36 6.44
N THR A 494 -14.45 1.67 6.21
CA THR A 494 -13.32 2.54 5.81
C THR A 494 -12.23 2.58 6.88
N ALA A 495 -12.59 2.65 8.16
CA ALA A 495 -11.62 2.60 9.25
C ALA A 495 -10.88 1.25 9.32
N ALA A 496 -11.58 0.14 9.10
CA ALA A 496 -10.97 -1.19 9.04
C ALA A 496 -10.07 -1.35 7.81
N PHE A 497 -10.53 -0.92 6.63
CA PHE A 497 -9.79 -0.94 5.37
C PHE A 497 -8.50 -0.11 5.45
N ALA A 498 -8.54 1.06 6.08
CA ALA A 498 -7.35 1.91 6.32
C ALA A 498 -6.32 1.29 7.28
N ASN A 499 -6.70 0.28 8.09
CA ASN A 499 -5.77 -0.52 8.88
C ASN A 499 -5.30 -1.78 8.14
N ASN A 500 -6.13 -2.34 7.24
CA ASN A 500 -5.84 -3.54 6.45
C ASN A 500 -6.77 -3.59 5.22
N SER A 501 -6.23 -3.36 4.02
CA SER A 501 -7.03 -3.37 2.78
C SER A 501 -7.67 -4.73 2.47
N GLY A 502 -7.07 -5.83 2.96
CA GLY A 502 -7.61 -7.19 2.85
C GLY A 502 -8.94 -7.42 3.58
N VAL A 503 -9.42 -6.44 4.38
CA VAL A 503 -10.77 -6.45 4.95
C VAL A 503 -11.85 -6.40 3.85
N ALA A 504 -11.64 -5.63 2.78
CA ALA A 504 -12.66 -5.45 1.73
C ALA A 504 -13.01 -6.75 0.97
N PRO A 505 -12.06 -7.51 0.39
CA PRO A 505 -12.36 -8.83 -0.17
C PRO A 505 -12.90 -9.82 0.88
N GLY A 506 -12.47 -9.69 2.14
CA GLY A 506 -13.02 -10.47 3.26
C GLY A 506 -14.52 -10.26 3.47
N LEU A 507 -14.98 -9.00 3.47
CA LEU A 507 -16.39 -8.62 3.65
C LEU A 507 -17.26 -8.97 2.44
N ILE A 508 -16.73 -8.82 1.22
CA ILE A 508 -17.41 -9.27 -0.02
C ILE A 508 -17.62 -10.79 0.02
N ARG A 509 -16.57 -11.54 0.36
CA ARG A 509 -16.65 -13.00 0.54
C ARG A 509 -17.60 -13.41 1.67
N LEU A 510 -17.60 -12.68 2.79
CA LEU A 510 -18.50 -12.92 3.92
C LEU A 510 -19.97 -12.77 3.51
N HIS A 511 -20.31 -11.78 2.67
CA HIS A 511 -21.66 -11.60 2.17
C HIS A 511 -22.07 -12.69 1.16
N PHE A 512 -21.17 -13.11 0.26
CA PHE A 512 -21.40 -14.25 -0.63
C PHE A 512 -21.69 -15.53 0.16
N HIS A 513 -20.84 -15.84 1.15
CA HIS A 513 -20.92 -17.06 1.94
C HIS A 513 -22.16 -17.12 2.85
N ASP A 514 -22.74 -15.98 3.23
CA ASP A 514 -24.04 -15.91 3.89
C ASP A 514 -25.17 -16.30 2.91
N CYS A 515 -25.30 -15.52 1.83
CA CYS A 515 -26.35 -15.67 0.83
C CYS A 515 -26.44 -17.07 0.19
N PHE A 516 -25.31 -17.76 0.04
CA PHE A 516 -25.27 -19.08 -0.60
C PHE A 516 -25.70 -20.25 0.30
N VAL A 517 -25.78 -20.09 1.63
CA VAL A 517 -26.24 -21.20 2.48
C VAL A 517 -27.75 -21.12 2.71
N ARG A 518 -28.22 -20.23 3.60
CA ARG A 518 -29.63 -20.11 4.02
C ARG A 518 -30.34 -18.85 3.52
N GLY A 519 -29.74 -18.15 2.56
CA GLY A 519 -30.14 -16.80 2.15
C GLY A 519 -29.40 -15.72 2.91
N CYS A 520 -29.56 -14.48 2.48
CA CYS A 520 -28.85 -13.34 3.07
C CYS A 520 -29.52 -12.88 4.38
N ASP A 521 -29.48 -13.71 5.42
CA ASP A 521 -30.08 -13.45 6.73
C ASP A 521 -29.04 -13.31 7.87
N ALA A 522 -27.74 -13.22 7.53
CA ALA A 522 -26.63 -13.18 8.47
C ALA A 522 -26.57 -14.40 9.42
N SER A 523 -27.01 -15.58 8.96
CA SER A 523 -26.80 -16.87 9.64
C SER A 523 -25.32 -17.22 9.78
N VAL A 524 -24.47 -16.87 8.79
CA VAL A 524 -23.01 -17.07 8.86
C VAL A 524 -22.34 -16.24 9.97
N LEU A 525 -23.06 -15.27 10.55
CA LEU A 525 -22.57 -14.51 11.70
C LEU A 525 -22.79 -15.24 13.04
N LEU A 526 -23.61 -16.29 13.11
CA LEU A 526 -23.84 -17.02 14.36
C LEU A 526 -22.58 -17.79 14.82
N SER A 527 -22.18 -17.51 16.06
CA SER A 527 -21.10 -18.20 16.75
C SER A 527 -21.54 -19.48 17.47
N VAL A 528 -22.84 -19.57 17.79
CA VAL A 528 -23.50 -20.71 18.44
C VAL A 528 -24.95 -20.80 17.97
N ASN A 529 -25.47 -22.03 17.88
CA ASN A 529 -26.90 -22.29 17.63
C ASN A 529 -27.69 -22.40 18.94
N PRO A 530 -28.89 -21.80 19.06
CA PRO A 530 -29.76 -21.99 20.22
C PRO A 530 -30.17 -23.46 20.46
N ALA A 531 -30.22 -24.27 19.40
CA ALA A 531 -30.53 -25.70 19.46
C ALA A 531 -29.29 -26.62 19.58
N GLY A 532 -28.08 -26.05 19.65
CA GLY A 532 -26.82 -26.79 19.54
C GLY A 532 -26.45 -27.17 18.09
N GLY A 533 -25.34 -27.89 17.94
CA GLY A 533 -24.74 -28.20 16.63
C GLY A 533 -23.88 -27.07 16.06
N ASN A 534 -23.00 -27.42 15.12
CA ASN A 534 -22.01 -26.50 14.54
C ASN A 534 -22.67 -25.51 13.54
N THR A 535 -22.22 -24.25 13.57
CA THR A 535 -22.70 -23.18 12.67
C THR A 535 -21.95 -23.16 11.34
N GLU A 536 -22.49 -22.49 10.34
CA GLU A 536 -21.80 -22.21 9.07
C GLU A 536 -20.44 -21.55 9.30
N ARG A 537 -20.34 -20.64 10.28
CA ARG A 537 -19.09 -19.97 10.66
C ARG A 537 -17.96 -20.96 11.00
N GLN A 538 -18.29 -22.16 11.46
CA GLN A 538 -17.34 -23.19 11.88
C GLN A 538 -16.96 -24.16 10.75
N ALA A 539 -17.76 -24.23 9.67
CA ALA A 539 -17.62 -25.16 8.56
C ALA A 539 -16.31 -24.99 7.78
N ALA A 540 -15.79 -26.08 7.22
CA ALA A 540 -14.51 -26.09 6.50
C ALA A 540 -14.35 -25.06 5.34
N PRO A 541 -15.39 -24.72 4.54
CA PRO A 541 -15.26 -23.66 3.52
C PRO A 541 -15.10 -22.25 4.12
N ASN A 542 -15.48 -22.08 5.39
CA ASN A 542 -15.63 -20.80 6.09
C ASN A 542 -14.54 -20.56 7.14
N ASN A 543 -14.01 -21.63 7.75
CA ASN A 543 -13.07 -21.61 8.85
C ASN A 543 -11.74 -22.27 8.44
N PRO A 544 -10.59 -21.57 8.46
CA PRO A 544 -10.32 -20.25 9.05
C PRO A 544 -10.40 -19.07 8.05
N SER A 545 -11.08 -19.24 6.91
CA SER A 545 -10.91 -18.40 5.73
C SER A 545 -11.76 -17.12 5.68
N LEU A 546 -12.92 -17.08 6.35
CA LEU A 546 -13.78 -15.89 6.47
C LEU A 546 -13.25 -14.90 7.52
N ARG A 547 -13.34 -13.61 7.22
CA ARG A 547 -12.77 -12.48 7.98
C ARG A 547 -13.70 -11.26 7.89
N GLY A 548 -13.54 -10.28 8.78
CA GLY A 548 -14.38 -9.08 8.83
C GLY A 548 -15.57 -9.18 9.78
N PHE A 549 -15.73 -10.29 10.51
CA PHE A 549 -16.76 -10.45 11.56
C PHE A 549 -16.67 -9.32 12.60
N GLU A 550 -15.45 -8.99 13.01
CA GLU A 550 -15.11 -7.90 13.92
C GLU A 550 -15.48 -6.50 13.39
N VAL A 551 -15.52 -6.33 12.07
CA VAL A 551 -15.95 -5.09 11.41
C VAL A 551 -17.46 -4.97 11.40
N ILE A 552 -18.17 -6.09 11.19
CA ILE A 552 -19.63 -6.15 11.31
C ILE A 552 -20.07 -5.90 12.76
N ASP A 553 -19.39 -6.50 13.74
CA ASP A 553 -19.67 -6.29 15.17
C ASP A 553 -19.38 -4.83 15.60
N ALA A 554 -18.30 -4.21 15.07
CA ALA A 554 -18.00 -2.79 15.31
C ALA A 554 -19.02 -1.84 14.65
N ALA A 555 -19.42 -2.12 13.40
CA ALA A 555 -20.48 -1.39 12.71
C ALA A 555 -21.82 -1.51 13.44
N LYS A 556 -22.17 -2.71 13.90
CA LYS A 556 -23.37 -2.97 14.72
C LYS A 556 -23.34 -2.19 16.03
N ALA A 557 -22.21 -2.16 16.74
CA ALA A 557 -22.08 -1.40 17.97
C ALA A 557 -22.27 0.12 17.74
N ALA A 558 -21.73 0.68 16.65
CA ALA A 558 -21.93 2.07 16.29
C ALA A 558 -23.39 2.38 15.89
N VAL A 559 -24.04 1.48 15.16
CA VAL A 559 -25.44 1.63 14.75
C VAL A 559 -26.39 1.50 15.95
N GLU A 560 -26.20 0.53 16.84
CA GLU A 560 -27.03 0.37 18.06
C GLU A 560 -26.90 1.55 19.04
N GLN A 561 -25.77 2.25 19.06
CA GLN A 561 -25.60 3.50 19.85
C GLN A 561 -26.42 4.67 19.30
N ASN A 562 -26.73 4.68 18.00
CA ASN A 562 -27.46 5.76 17.33
C ASN A 562 -28.94 5.41 17.10
N CYS A 563 -29.23 4.14 16.84
CA CYS A 563 -30.53 3.62 16.39
C CYS A 563 -30.82 2.24 17.01
N PRO A 564 -31.07 2.14 18.34
CA PRO A 564 -31.23 0.87 19.03
C PRO A 564 -32.27 -0.04 18.37
N ARG A 565 -31.95 -1.34 18.24
CA ARG A 565 -32.79 -2.42 17.69
C ARG A 565 -33.39 -2.15 16.30
N THR A 566 -32.83 -1.22 15.54
CA THR A 566 -33.45 -0.76 14.28
C THR A 566 -32.90 -1.50 13.05
N VAL A 567 -31.58 -1.69 12.97
CA VAL A 567 -30.90 -2.21 11.76
C VAL A 567 -30.45 -3.66 11.95
N SER A 568 -30.82 -4.54 11.01
CA SER A 568 -30.44 -5.96 11.02
C SER A 568 -28.94 -6.15 10.74
N CYS A 569 -28.36 -7.25 11.24
CA CYS A 569 -26.97 -7.58 10.89
C CYS A 569 -26.86 -8.01 9.42
N ALA A 570 -27.92 -8.60 8.84
CA ALA A 570 -28.04 -8.89 7.42
C ALA A 570 -27.90 -7.65 6.53
N ASP A 571 -28.58 -6.54 6.88
CA ASP A 571 -28.43 -5.27 6.14
C ASP A 571 -27.06 -4.63 6.38
N ILE A 572 -26.49 -4.70 7.59
CA ILE A 572 -25.13 -4.22 7.87
C ILE A 572 -24.09 -4.98 7.01
N LEU A 573 -24.24 -6.29 6.84
CA LEU A 573 -23.37 -7.09 5.99
C LEU A 573 -23.50 -6.72 4.50
N ALA A 574 -24.72 -6.51 4.00
CA ALA A 574 -24.96 -6.06 2.63
C ALA A 574 -24.40 -4.64 2.38
N PHE A 575 -24.57 -3.71 3.32
CA PHE A 575 -23.96 -2.38 3.28
C PHE A 575 -22.42 -2.46 3.32
N ALA A 576 -21.86 -3.31 4.16
CA ALA A 576 -20.41 -3.47 4.31
C ALA A 576 -19.75 -4.07 3.06
N ALA A 577 -20.41 -5.04 2.40
CA ALA A 577 -19.97 -5.58 1.12
C ALA A 577 -20.01 -4.52 0.01
N ARG A 578 -21.10 -3.73 -0.09
CA ARG A 578 -21.18 -2.57 -1.00
C ARG A 578 -20.06 -1.57 -0.76
N ASP A 579 -19.85 -1.15 0.49
CA ASP A 579 -18.83 -0.14 0.79
C ASP A 579 -17.41 -0.68 0.53
N SER A 580 -17.20 -2.00 0.64
CA SER A 580 -15.97 -2.69 0.22
C SER A 580 -15.78 -2.72 -1.30
N VAL A 581 -16.85 -2.99 -2.08
CA VAL A 581 -16.87 -2.88 -3.55
C VAL A 581 -16.57 -1.46 -4.01
N ASN A 582 -17.10 -0.46 -3.29
CA ASN A 582 -16.81 0.95 -3.56
C ASN A 582 -15.35 1.33 -3.25
N LEU A 583 -14.80 0.89 -2.11
CA LEU A 583 -13.42 1.18 -1.71
C LEU A 583 -12.37 0.53 -2.64
N THR A 584 -12.66 -0.66 -3.19
CA THR A 584 -11.72 -1.40 -4.04
C THR A 584 -11.92 -1.15 -5.54
N GLY A 585 -13.16 -0.93 -6.00
CA GLY A 585 -13.48 -0.81 -7.44
C GLY A 585 -13.91 0.57 -7.90
N ASN A 586 -14.12 1.51 -6.97
CA ASN A 586 -14.79 2.80 -7.20
C ASN A 586 -16.20 2.64 -7.82
N VAL A 587 -16.94 1.60 -7.38
CA VAL A 587 -18.30 1.30 -7.82
C VAL A 587 -19.25 1.37 -6.63
N PHE A 588 -20.16 2.36 -6.63
CA PHE A 588 -21.22 2.48 -5.63
C PHE A 588 -22.54 1.96 -6.18
N TYR A 589 -23.32 1.28 -5.35
CA TYR A 589 -24.68 0.85 -5.67
C TYR A 589 -25.63 0.99 -4.48
N GLN A 590 -26.90 1.26 -4.75
CA GLN A 590 -27.92 1.31 -3.71
C GLN A 590 -28.28 -0.11 -3.26
N VAL A 591 -28.38 -0.34 -1.95
CA VAL A 591 -28.73 -1.64 -1.36
C VAL A 591 -30.20 -1.62 -0.96
N PRO A 592 -31.07 -2.41 -1.61
CA PRO A 592 -32.41 -2.69 -1.08
C PRO A 592 -32.24 -3.32 0.30
N SER A 593 -32.86 -2.74 1.32
CA SER A 593 -32.68 -3.09 2.74
C SER A 593 -34.03 -3.24 3.45
N GLY A 594 -33.99 -3.67 4.72
CA GLY A 594 -35.17 -4.13 5.48
C GLY A 594 -35.16 -5.63 5.76
N ARG A 595 -33.99 -6.29 5.66
CA ARG A 595 -33.77 -7.70 5.99
C ARG A 595 -34.02 -7.96 7.48
N ARG A 596 -34.13 -9.24 7.82
CA ARG A 596 -34.23 -9.75 9.18
C ARG A 596 -33.18 -10.82 9.40
N ASP A 597 -32.70 -10.86 10.63
CA ASP A 597 -31.66 -11.78 11.07
C ASP A 597 -32.20 -13.21 11.25
N GLY A 598 -31.41 -14.17 10.77
CA GLY A 598 -31.61 -15.60 10.97
C GLY A 598 -31.25 -16.07 12.38
N SER A 599 -32.01 -17.07 12.87
CA SER A 599 -31.84 -17.69 14.19
C SER A 599 -31.29 -19.13 14.15
N VAL A 600 -30.95 -19.63 12.95
CA VAL A 600 -30.47 -21.00 12.69
C VAL A 600 -29.28 -20.92 11.75
N SER A 601 -28.21 -21.65 12.05
CA SER A 601 -27.06 -21.79 11.15
C SER A 601 -26.53 -23.23 11.13
N ASN A 602 -26.09 -23.75 9.98
CA ASN A 602 -25.77 -25.19 9.85
C ASN A 602 -24.50 -25.47 9.04
N GLU A 603 -23.49 -26.05 9.69
CA GLU A 603 -22.26 -26.52 9.03
C GLU A 603 -22.52 -27.46 7.84
N THR A 604 -23.52 -28.34 7.93
CA THR A 604 -23.79 -29.34 6.87
C THR A 604 -24.30 -28.67 5.60
N GLU A 605 -25.11 -27.61 5.74
CA GLU A 605 -25.62 -26.85 4.60
C GLU A 605 -24.50 -26.00 3.97
N ALA A 606 -23.57 -25.47 4.77
CA ALA A 606 -22.37 -24.81 4.26
C ALA A 606 -21.48 -25.76 3.43
N LEU A 607 -21.31 -27.01 3.88
CA LEU A 607 -20.53 -28.03 3.18
C LEU A 607 -21.17 -28.51 1.87
N LEU A 608 -22.50 -28.40 1.74
CA LEU A 608 -23.25 -28.83 0.55
C LEU A 608 -23.47 -27.69 -0.47
N ASN A 609 -23.69 -26.46 0.00
CA ASN A 609 -24.11 -25.34 -0.86
C ASN A 609 -22.94 -24.44 -1.32
N LEU A 610 -21.79 -24.48 -0.65
CA LEU A 610 -20.64 -23.63 -1.01
C LEU A 610 -19.72 -24.34 -2.00
N LEU A 611 -19.59 -23.76 -3.19
CA LEU A 611 -18.80 -24.30 -4.31
C LEU A 611 -17.29 -24.16 -4.06
N GLY A 612 -16.53 -25.23 -4.34
CA GLY A 612 -15.09 -25.30 -4.07
C GLY A 612 -14.20 -24.85 -5.25
N PRO A 613 -12.92 -24.49 -4.98
CA PRO A 613 -11.95 -24.04 -5.99
C PRO A 613 -11.53 -25.12 -7.01
N ASN A 614 -11.99 -26.36 -6.81
CA ASN A 614 -11.75 -27.53 -7.64
C ASN A 614 -12.99 -28.00 -8.43
N SER A 615 -14.08 -27.20 -8.40
CA SER A 615 -15.33 -27.47 -9.11
C SER A 615 -15.14 -27.48 -10.63
N THR A 616 -15.90 -28.32 -11.33
CA THR A 616 -15.99 -28.30 -12.79
C THR A 616 -17.00 -27.25 -13.26
N ALA A 617 -16.95 -26.87 -14.54
CA ALA A 617 -17.90 -25.92 -15.14
C ALA A 617 -19.38 -26.26 -14.84
N GLN A 618 -19.75 -27.55 -14.94
CA GLN A 618 -21.13 -27.99 -14.68
C GLN A 618 -21.53 -27.80 -13.22
N VAL A 619 -20.66 -28.17 -12.26
CA VAL A 619 -20.91 -28.01 -10.82
C VAL A 619 -21.08 -26.54 -10.44
N LEU A 620 -20.33 -25.63 -11.07
CA LEU A 620 -20.51 -24.19 -10.90
C LEU A 620 -21.85 -23.69 -11.44
N ILE A 621 -22.27 -24.15 -12.63
CA ILE A 621 -23.56 -23.79 -13.24
C ILE A 621 -24.72 -24.25 -12.35
N ASP A 622 -24.72 -25.52 -11.95
CA ASP A 622 -25.83 -26.12 -11.20
C ASP A 622 -25.99 -25.49 -9.81
N GLY A 623 -24.87 -25.25 -9.09
CA GLY A 623 -24.90 -24.64 -7.76
C GLY A 623 -25.42 -23.19 -7.74
N PHE A 624 -25.07 -22.37 -8.74
CA PHE A 624 -25.63 -21.03 -8.88
C PHE A 624 -27.11 -21.07 -9.32
N SER A 625 -27.46 -22.00 -10.21
CA SER A 625 -28.84 -22.19 -10.70
C SER A 625 -29.82 -22.52 -9.57
N VAL A 626 -29.41 -23.36 -8.61
CA VAL A 626 -30.19 -23.67 -7.40
C VAL A 626 -30.49 -22.43 -6.54
N LYS A 627 -29.62 -21.41 -6.56
CA LYS A 627 -29.85 -20.10 -5.90
C LYS A 627 -30.50 -19.05 -6.81
N GLY A 628 -31.06 -19.46 -7.95
CA GLY A 628 -31.74 -18.57 -8.91
C GLY A 628 -30.80 -17.64 -9.69
N LEU A 629 -29.49 -17.84 -9.57
CA LEU A 629 -28.46 -17.13 -10.33
C LEU A 629 -28.19 -17.91 -11.63
N ASN A 630 -28.17 -17.23 -12.76
CA ASN A 630 -27.94 -17.87 -14.06
C ASN A 630 -26.44 -18.01 -14.35
N THR A 631 -26.10 -18.63 -15.48
CA THR A 631 -24.70 -18.82 -15.91
C THR A 631 -23.93 -17.50 -16.08
N GLU A 632 -24.61 -16.41 -16.45
CA GLU A 632 -23.99 -15.08 -16.52
C GLU A 632 -23.66 -14.57 -15.11
N ASP A 633 -24.63 -14.55 -14.19
CA ASP A 633 -24.44 -14.15 -12.78
C ASP A 633 -23.27 -14.90 -12.12
N MET A 634 -23.11 -16.19 -12.43
CA MET A 634 -22.02 -17.03 -11.93
C MET A 634 -20.64 -16.58 -12.42
N VAL A 635 -20.48 -16.40 -13.73
CA VAL A 635 -19.20 -15.96 -14.30
C VAL A 635 -18.91 -14.51 -13.90
N VAL A 636 -19.93 -13.66 -13.73
CA VAL A 636 -19.84 -12.29 -13.22
C VAL A 636 -19.30 -12.25 -11.79
N LEU A 637 -19.93 -12.96 -10.85
CA LEU A 637 -19.57 -12.91 -9.42
C LEU A 637 -18.18 -13.52 -9.17
N SER A 638 -17.78 -14.49 -10.00
CA SER A 638 -16.42 -15.05 -10.03
C SER A 638 -15.33 -13.98 -10.27
N GLY A 639 -15.67 -12.83 -10.87
CA GLY A 639 -14.74 -11.71 -11.07
C GLY A 639 -14.26 -11.04 -9.77
N SER A 640 -14.91 -11.31 -8.64
CA SER A 640 -14.42 -10.90 -7.32
C SER A 640 -13.04 -11.50 -6.98
N HIS A 641 -12.63 -12.58 -7.65
CA HIS A 641 -11.27 -13.15 -7.57
C HIS A 641 -10.15 -12.23 -8.07
N THR A 642 -10.46 -11.06 -8.65
CA THR A 642 -9.46 -10.03 -8.99
C THR A 642 -8.82 -9.38 -7.75
N ILE A 643 -9.42 -9.54 -6.56
CA ILE A 643 -8.90 -8.97 -5.30
C ILE A 643 -8.70 -10.01 -4.19
N GLY A 644 -7.65 -9.80 -3.40
CA GLY A 644 -7.36 -10.57 -2.21
C GLY A 644 -6.58 -11.87 -2.47
N ARG A 645 -6.59 -12.74 -1.45
CA ARG A 645 -5.62 -13.83 -1.29
C ARG A 645 -6.29 -15.18 -1.02
N SER A 646 -5.73 -16.24 -1.61
CA SER A 646 -6.17 -17.62 -1.40
C SER A 646 -5.11 -18.47 -0.71
N HIS A 647 -5.53 -19.51 0.01
CA HIS A 647 -4.66 -20.44 0.73
C HIS A 647 -4.06 -21.50 -0.20
N CYS A 648 -2.81 -21.88 0.05
CA CYS A 648 -2.05 -22.76 -0.83
C CYS A 648 -2.67 -24.15 -1.07
N ASP A 649 -3.42 -24.68 -0.10
CA ASP A 649 -4.16 -25.94 -0.20
C ASP A 649 -5.31 -25.89 -1.23
N SER A 650 -5.88 -24.71 -1.43
CA SER A 650 -7.05 -24.47 -2.28
C SER A 650 -6.76 -24.62 -3.77
N PHE A 651 -5.50 -24.59 -4.20
CA PHE A 651 -5.12 -24.69 -5.62
C PHE A 651 -3.93 -25.61 -5.94
N LEU A 652 -2.93 -25.77 -5.05
CA LEU A 652 -1.67 -26.46 -5.43
C LEU A 652 -1.87 -27.90 -5.93
N TYR A 653 -2.83 -28.64 -5.37
CA TYR A 653 -3.10 -30.02 -5.78
C TYR A 653 -3.46 -30.09 -7.28
N ARG A 654 -4.47 -29.31 -7.70
CA ARG A 654 -4.86 -29.23 -9.11
C ARG A 654 -3.81 -28.56 -9.98
N ASN A 655 -3.06 -27.58 -9.48
CA ASN A 655 -2.11 -26.86 -10.32
C ASN A 655 -0.96 -27.73 -10.85
N ARG A 656 -0.64 -28.86 -10.20
CA ARG A 656 0.26 -29.89 -10.76
C ARG A 656 -0.34 -30.66 -11.93
N GLU A 657 -1.62 -31.03 -11.83
CA GLU A 657 -2.37 -31.65 -12.93
C GLU A 657 -2.52 -30.66 -14.10
N ARG A 658 -2.81 -29.38 -13.80
CA ARG A 658 -2.86 -28.29 -14.78
C ARG A 658 -1.50 -28.03 -15.44
N LEU A 659 -0.38 -28.19 -14.74
CA LEU A 659 0.96 -28.06 -15.33
C LEU A 659 1.21 -29.17 -16.36
N ALA A 660 0.90 -30.43 -15.99
CA ALA A 660 1.02 -31.57 -16.91
C ALA A 660 0.09 -31.42 -18.13
N ASN A 661 -1.09 -30.84 -17.95
CA ASN A 661 -2.08 -30.59 -19.00
C ASN A 661 -1.90 -29.25 -19.73
N GLY A 662 -0.88 -28.44 -19.40
CA GLY A 662 -0.60 -27.15 -20.04
C GLY A 662 -1.62 -26.04 -19.77
N THR A 663 -2.45 -26.12 -18.72
CA THR A 663 -3.46 -25.10 -18.36
C THR A 663 -3.05 -24.18 -17.19
N ILE A 664 -1.79 -24.27 -16.76
CA ILE A 664 -1.10 -23.23 -15.96
C ILE A 664 0.29 -22.95 -16.57
N SER A 665 0.73 -21.68 -16.53
CA SER A 665 2.03 -21.27 -17.09
C SER A 665 3.19 -21.86 -16.27
N PRO A 666 4.23 -22.48 -16.88
CA PRO A 666 5.35 -23.06 -16.13
C PRO A 666 6.11 -22.05 -15.27
N ALA A 667 6.29 -20.81 -15.74
CA ALA A 667 6.93 -19.75 -14.97
C ALA A 667 6.07 -19.28 -13.78
N TYR A 668 4.74 -19.27 -13.96
CA TYR A 668 3.81 -18.95 -12.88
C TYR A 668 3.67 -20.09 -11.88
N GLN A 669 3.63 -21.35 -12.32
CA GLN A 669 3.64 -22.50 -11.43
C GLN A 669 4.96 -22.58 -10.64
N ALA A 670 6.09 -22.24 -11.24
CA ALA A 670 7.35 -22.09 -10.51
C ALA A 670 7.26 -20.98 -9.43
N LEU A 671 6.59 -19.85 -9.71
CA LEU A 671 6.31 -18.80 -8.72
C LEU A 671 5.30 -19.25 -7.65
N LEU A 672 4.26 -20.02 -7.98
CA LEU A 672 3.29 -20.53 -6.99
C LEU A 672 3.90 -21.61 -6.11
N GLU A 673 4.72 -22.51 -6.66
CA GLU A 673 5.55 -23.42 -5.86
C GLU A 673 6.62 -22.64 -5.08
N ALA A 674 7.08 -21.48 -5.58
CA ALA A 674 7.88 -20.56 -4.80
C ALA A 674 7.13 -19.98 -3.60
N ILE A 675 5.85 -19.61 -3.71
CA ILE A 675 5.01 -19.00 -2.65
C ILE A 675 4.37 -20.04 -1.69
N CYS A 676 4.24 -21.31 -2.08
CA CYS A 676 3.51 -22.33 -1.31
C CYS A 676 4.35 -23.54 -0.89
N PRO A 677 4.01 -24.29 0.17
CA PRO A 677 4.72 -25.51 0.55
C PRO A 677 4.33 -26.69 -0.36
N PRO A 678 5.22 -27.67 -0.64
CA PRO A 678 4.97 -28.70 -1.66
C PRO A 678 3.87 -29.72 -1.32
N PHE A 679 3.42 -29.78 -0.07
CA PHE A 679 2.28 -30.59 0.39
C PHE A 679 1.51 -29.78 1.44
N PRO A 680 0.64 -28.84 1.03
CA PRO A 680 -0.15 -28.05 1.97
C PRO A 680 -1.23 -28.94 2.61
N THR A 681 -1.47 -28.74 3.91
CA THR A 681 -2.63 -29.29 4.61
C THR A 681 -3.76 -28.27 4.66
N GLN A 682 -4.97 -28.70 5.03
CA GLN A 682 -6.19 -27.87 5.19
C GLN A 682 -6.06 -26.70 6.20
N PHE A 683 -4.93 -26.59 6.90
CA PHE A 683 -4.65 -25.54 7.88
C PHE A 683 -3.35 -24.77 7.56
N THR A 684 -2.96 -24.72 6.27
CA THR A 684 -1.76 -24.02 5.80
C THR A 684 -1.99 -22.50 5.82
N PRO A 685 -1.21 -21.72 6.60
CA PRO A 685 -1.41 -20.26 6.72
C PRO A 685 -0.85 -19.48 5.53
N ASN A 686 0.02 -20.09 4.71
CA ASN A 686 0.58 -19.49 3.52
C ASN A 686 -0.55 -19.15 2.51
N THR A 687 -0.54 -17.92 2.01
CA THR A 687 -1.49 -17.43 1.02
C THR A 687 -0.76 -16.66 -0.06
N THR A 688 -1.25 -16.71 -1.29
CA THR A 688 -0.82 -15.86 -2.41
C THR A 688 -1.95 -14.91 -2.81
N GLU A 689 -1.61 -13.81 -3.47
CA GLU A 689 -2.58 -12.99 -4.21
C GLU A 689 -3.25 -13.81 -5.31
N ILE A 690 -4.54 -13.56 -5.59
CA ILE A 690 -5.32 -14.27 -6.62
C ILE A 690 -5.10 -13.64 -8.01
N ASP A 691 -4.93 -12.31 -8.07
CA ASP A 691 -4.43 -11.56 -9.22
C ASP A 691 -3.01 -11.04 -8.92
N VAL A 692 -2.07 -11.22 -9.84
CA VAL A 692 -0.65 -10.85 -9.66
C VAL A 692 -0.28 -9.44 -10.17
N SER A 693 -1.27 -8.64 -10.60
CA SER A 693 -1.10 -7.36 -11.30
C SER A 693 -1.92 -6.21 -10.67
N THR A 694 -3.11 -6.52 -10.13
CA THR A 694 -3.99 -5.57 -9.43
C THR A 694 -4.69 -6.14 -8.17
N PRO A 695 -3.99 -6.88 -7.27
CA PRO A 695 -4.58 -7.64 -6.14
C PRO A 695 -5.44 -6.86 -5.12
N THR A 696 -5.42 -5.53 -5.17
CA THR A 696 -6.17 -4.64 -4.27
C THR A 696 -7.23 -3.79 -4.96
N VAL A 697 -7.38 -3.91 -6.29
CA VAL A 697 -8.30 -3.10 -7.11
C VAL A 697 -9.36 -4.00 -7.75
N LEU A 698 -10.64 -3.73 -7.48
CA LEU A 698 -11.76 -4.49 -8.05
C LEU A 698 -12.02 -4.02 -9.49
N ASP A 699 -11.26 -4.60 -10.40
CA ASP A 699 -11.29 -4.41 -11.86
C ASP A 699 -11.60 -5.75 -12.57
N ASN A 700 -11.52 -5.81 -13.90
CA ASN A 700 -11.73 -7.06 -14.62
C ASN A 700 -10.41 -7.80 -14.94
N ASN A 701 -9.29 -7.48 -14.28
CA ASN A 701 -7.97 -7.95 -14.66
C ASN A 701 -7.81 -9.47 -14.52
N TYR A 702 -8.41 -10.05 -13.49
CA TYR A 702 -8.59 -11.49 -13.30
C TYR A 702 -8.93 -12.24 -14.60
N TYR A 703 -9.99 -11.83 -15.31
CA TYR A 703 -10.43 -12.50 -16.54
C TYR A 703 -9.41 -12.44 -17.70
N LYS A 704 -8.45 -11.52 -17.63
CA LYS A 704 -7.38 -11.33 -18.63
C LYS A 704 -6.17 -12.24 -18.33
N LEU A 705 -6.00 -12.61 -17.06
CA LEU A 705 -4.99 -13.56 -16.60
C LEU A 705 -5.38 -15.01 -16.91
N LEU A 706 -6.68 -15.35 -16.95
CA LEU A 706 -7.13 -16.73 -17.21
C LEU A 706 -6.65 -17.30 -18.57
N PRO A 707 -6.82 -16.61 -19.73
CA PRO A 707 -6.34 -17.12 -21.02
C PRO A 707 -4.82 -17.19 -21.15
N LEU A 708 -4.09 -16.43 -20.32
CA LEU A 708 -2.63 -16.44 -20.24
C LEU A 708 -2.09 -17.59 -19.37
N ASN A 709 -2.96 -18.50 -18.91
CA ASN A 709 -2.67 -19.58 -17.98
C ASN A 709 -2.14 -19.05 -16.61
N LEU A 710 -2.61 -17.87 -16.18
CA LEU A 710 -2.27 -17.21 -14.92
C LEU A 710 -3.41 -17.22 -13.88
N GLY A 711 -4.54 -17.88 -14.18
CA GLY A 711 -5.62 -18.11 -13.22
C GLY A 711 -5.21 -19.06 -12.08
N LEU A 712 -5.46 -18.65 -10.82
CA LEU A 712 -4.94 -19.34 -9.64
C LEU A 712 -5.59 -20.70 -9.39
N HIS A 713 -6.92 -20.77 -9.33
CA HIS A 713 -7.64 -22.02 -9.02
C HIS A 713 -8.04 -22.81 -10.28
N PHE A 714 -8.48 -24.06 -10.08
CA PHE A 714 -9.01 -24.89 -11.15
C PHE A 714 -10.43 -24.45 -11.59
N SER A 715 -11.25 -23.95 -10.66
CA SER A 715 -12.52 -23.27 -10.94
C SER A 715 -12.35 -22.11 -11.90
N ASP A 716 -11.31 -21.31 -11.69
CA ASP A 716 -11.00 -20.12 -12.48
C ASP A 716 -10.61 -20.52 -13.92
N ASP A 717 -9.82 -21.59 -14.06
CA ASP A 717 -9.51 -22.23 -15.34
C ASP A 717 -10.78 -22.70 -16.07
N GLN A 718 -11.81 -23.23 -15.37
CA GLN A 718 -13.06 -23.68 -16.01
C GLN A 718 -13.76 -22.55 -16.77
N LEU A 719 -13.64 -21.30 -16.32
CA LEU A 719 -14.25 -20.13 -16.96
C LEU A 719 -13.72 -19.90 -18.38
N VAL A 720 -12.56 -20.44 -18.73
CA VAL A 720 -11.95 -20.36 -20.08
C VAL A 720 -11.75 -21.71 -20.78
N ARG A 721 -12.07 -22.84 -20.13
CA ARG A 721 -12.04 -24.19 -20.77
C ARG A 721 -13.41 -24.74 -21.17
N ASN A 722 -14.52 -24.12 -20.75
CA ASN A 722 -15.87 -24.49 -21.18
C ASN A 722 -16.44 -23.40 -22.09
N ASP A 723 -16.87 -23.74 -23.30
CA ASP A 723 -17.28 -22.77 -24.34
C ASP A 723 -18.42 -21.83 -23.88
N THR A 724 -19.38 -22.35 -23.12
CA THR A 724 -20.50 -21.58 -22.56
C THR A 724 -20.01 -20.56 -21.53
N LEU A 725 -19.08 -20.95 -20.64
CA LEU A 725 -18.51 -20.03 -19.66
C LEU A 725 -17.52 -19.04 -20.30
N ALA A 726 -16.72 -19.51 -21.24
CA ALA A 726 -15.75 -18.71 -21.99
C ALA A 726 -16.43 -17.60 -22.79
N THR A 727 -17.67 -17.81 -23.26
CA THR A 727 -18.48 -16.75 -23.89
C THR A 727 -18.67 -15.56 -22.94
N PHE A 728 -19.00 -15.80 -21.66
CA PHE A 728 -19.15 -14.75 -20.65
C PHE A 728 -17.79 -14.22 -20.14
N ALA A 729 -16.83 -15.11 -19.87
CA ALA A 729 -15.52 -14.71 -19.35
C ALA A 729 -14.74 -13.84 -20.35
N ASN A 730 -14.82 -14.15 -21.64
CA ASN A 730 -14.26 -13.30 -22.70
C ASN A 730 -15.02 -11.97 -22.83
N ALA A 731 -16.35 -11.96 -22.67
CA ALA A 731 -17.13 -10.72 -22.67
C ALA A 731 -16.73 -9.79 -21.52
N PHE A 732 -16.48 -10.33 -20.31
CA PHE A 732 -16.02 -9.54 -19.16
C PHE A 732 -14.53 -9.18 -19.27
N ALA A 733 -13.68 -10.01 -19.88
CA ALA A 733 -12.31 -9.65 -20.24
C ALA A 733 -12.25 -8.55 -21.34
N ALA A 734 -13.33 -8.38 -22.12
CA ALA A 734 -13.45 -7.42 -23.23
C ALA A 734 -14.28 -6.16 -22.93
N ASN A 735 -15.11 -6.12 -21.88
CA ASN A 735 -15.79 -4.90 -21.42
C ASN A 735 -15.85 -4.80 -19.87
N GLU A 736 -15.08 -3.87 -19.28
CA GLU A 736 -15.00 -3.70 -17.81
C GLU A 736 -16.24 -3.01 -17.27
N THR A 737 -16.80 -2.04 -18.00
CA THR A 737 -18.04 -1.35 -17.63
C THR A 737 -19.21 -2.33 -17.60
N LEU A 738 -19.35 -3.17 -18.63
CA LEU A 738 -20.34 -4.26 -18.66
C LEU A 738 -20.15 -5.20 -17.47
N TRP A 739 -18.90 -5.60 -17.18
CA TRP A 739 -18.65 -6.44 -16.01
C TRP A 739 -19.04 -5.74 -14.71
N LYS A 740 -18.69 -4.47 -14.50
CA LYS A 740 -19.03 -3.70 -13.28
C LYS A 740 -20.54 -3.47 -13.13
N GLU A 741 -21.25 -3.16 -14.21
CA GLU A 741 -22.72 -3.06 -14.24
C GLU A 741 -23.38 -4.40 -13.89
N LYS A 742 -22.93 -5.48 -14.54
CA LYS A 742 -23.42 -6.84 -14.28
C LYS A 742 -23.05 -7.29 -12.87
N PHE A 743 -21.87 -6.95 -12.35
CA PHE A 743 -21.40 -7.29 -11.01
C PHE A 743 -22.24 -6.58 -9.95
N VAL A 744 -22.60 -5.30 -10.14
CA VAL A 744 -23.58 -4.62 -9.29
C VAL A 744 -24.95 -5.30 -9.35
N ALA A 745 -25.45 -5.62 -10.55
CA ALA A 745 -26.74 -6.29 -10.70
C ALA A 745 -26.75 -7.68 -10.03
N ALA A 746 -25.68 -8.46 -10.20
CA ALA A 746 -25.51 -9.77 -9.61
C ALA A 746 -25.26 -9.71 -8.10
N MET A 747 -24.55 -8.71 -7.57
CA MET A 747 -24.41 -8.47 -6.13
C MET A 747 -25.73 -8.07 -5.48
N ILE A 748 -26.55 -7.25 -6.14
CA ILE A 748 -27.92 -6.92 -5.67
C ILE A 748 -28.82 -8.17 -5.73
N LYS A 749 -28.77 -8.93 -6.83
CA LYS A 749 -29.54 -10.17 -7.00
C LYS A 749 -29.15 -11.22 -5.96
N MET A 750 -27.85 -11.44 -5.77
CA MET A 750 -27.28 -12.29 -4.72
C MET A 750 -27.74 -11.84 -3.34
N GLY A 751 -27.58 -10.54 -3.03
CA GLY A 751 -28.02 -9.93 -1.77
C GLY A 751 -29.52 -10.04 -1.46
N ASN A 752 -30.33 -10.51 -2.42
CA ASN A 752 -31.77 -10.72 -2.29
C ASN A 752 -32.16 -12.22 -2.30
N ILE A 753 -31.20 -13.15 -2.30
CA ILE A 753 -31.46 -14.60 -2.20
C ILE A 753 -32.09 -14.92 -0.84
N GLU A 754 -33.27 -15.55 -0.87
CA GLU A 754 -33.96 -16.19 0.27
C GLU A 754 -34.10 -15.28 1.52
N VAL A 755 -34.13 -13.95 1.32
CA VAL A 755 -34.14 -12.94 2.39
C VAL A 755 -35.38 -13.01 3.27
N LYS A 756 -35.17 -12.89 4.57
CA LYS A 756 -36.23 -12.74 5.58
C LYS A 756 -36.61 -11.28 5.72
N THR A 757 -37.91 -10.96 5.77
CA THR A 757 -38.43 -9.61 6.03
C THR A 757 -39.57 -9.63 7.05
N GLY A 758 -39.99 -8.45 7.51
CA GLY A 758 -41.14 -8.30 8.42
C GLY A 758 -40.97 -9.05 9.74
N THR A 759 -41.71 -10.16 9.89
CA THR A 759 -41.75 -11.06 11.06
C THR A 759 -41.02 -12.41 10.83
N GLN A 760 -40.40 -12.63 9.67
CA GLN A 760 -39.76 -13.91 9.32
C GLN A 760 -38.39 -14.16 10.01
N GLY A 761 -37.92 -13.18 10.78
CA GLY A 761 -36.68 -13.19 11.55
C GLY A 761 -36.66 -11.99 12.48
N GLU A 762 -35.53 -11.75 13.15
CA GLU A 762 -35.41 -10.70 14.16
C GLU A 762 -34.52 -9.51 13.74
N VAL A 763 -34.27 -8.59 14.67
CA VAL A 763 -33.10 -7.70 14.63
C VAL A 763 -32.26 -8.07 15.85
N ARG A 764 -31.11 -8.72 15.64
CA ARG A 764 -30.20 -9.10 16.73
C ARG A 764 -29.61 -7.85 17.37
N LEU A 765 -29.39 -7.87 18.68
CA LEU A 765 -28.57 -6.86 19.36
C LEU A 765 -27.06 -7.05 19.12
N ASN A 766 -26.63 -8.31 18.98
CA ASN A 766 -25.25 -8.71 18.74
C ASN A 766 -25.25 -9.74 17.59
N CYS A 767 -24.50 -9.47 16.52
CA CYS A 767 -24.56 -10.30 15.32
C CYS A 767 -24.07 -11.75 15.53
N SER A 768 -23.31 -12.00 16.60
CA SER A 768 -22.78 -13.33 16.94
C SER A 768 -23.78 -14.28 17.63
N VAL A 769 -24.94 -13.79 18.09
CA VAL A 769 -25.93 -14.58 18.88
C VAL A 769 -27.38 -14.15 18.63
N VAL A 770 -28.30 -15.12 18.74
CA VAL A 770 -29.77 -14.89 18.71
C VAL A 770 -30.23 -14.17 19.98
N ASN A 771 -31.24 -13.30 19.90
CA ASN A 771 -31.77 -12.60 21.08
C ASN A 771 -32.43 -13.57 22.10
N PRO A 772 -32.41 -13.26 23.40
CA PRO A 772 -33.15 -14.03 24.40
C PRO A 772 -34.67 -13.98 24.13
N GLY A 773 -35.29 -15.15 23.94
CA GLY A 773 -36.74 -15.30 23.86
C GLY A 773 -37.35 -15.40 22.45
N SER A 774 -36.59 -15.25 21.36
CA SER A 774 -37.09 -15.46 19.98
C SER A 774 -37.22 -16.94 19.58
N SER A 775 -37.03 -17.87 20.52
CA SER A 775 -37.27 -19.31 20.36
C SER A 775 -38.76 -19.68 20.58
N SER A 776 -39.64 -19.35 19.62
CA SER A 776 -41.05 -19.74 19.65
C SER A 776 -41.38 -20.79 18.59
N SER A 777 -41.82 -21.96 19.06
CA SER A 777 -42.41 -23.07 18.32
C SER A 777 -43.30 -22.67 17.13
N ALA A 778 -43.11 -23.34 15.99
CA ALA A 778 -44.09 -23.36 14.91
C ALA A 778 -45.32 -24.19 15.33
N ALA A 779 -46.28 -23.54 15.97
CA ALA A 779 -47.59 -24.13 16.26
C ALA A 779 -48.42 -24.19 14.97
N GLY A 780 -48.75 -25.40 14.51
CA GLY A 780 -49.70 -25.59 13.42
C GLY A 780 -51.10 -25.13 13.83
N ILE A 781 -51.87 -24.62 12.87
CA ILE A 781 -53.29 -24.30 13.08
C ILE A 781 -54.07 -25.60 13.09
N GLU A 782 -54.52 -26.03 14.27
CA GLU A 782 -55.48 -27.12 14.42
C GLU A 782 -56.77 -26.59 15.05
N MET A 783 -57.92 -26.88 14.42
CA MET A 783 -59.21 -26.35 14.83
C MET A 783 -59.82 -27.19 15.95
N LEU A 784 -60.40 -26.52 16.96
CA LEU A 784 -61.08 -27.14 18.08
C LEU A 784 -62.29 -27.98 17.64
N PHE A 785 -62.23 -29.30 17.85
CA PHE A 785 -63.39 -30.15 18.04
C PHE A 785 -63.22 -31.00 19.32
N PRO A 786 -64.25 -31.14 20.18
CA PRO A 786 -64.09 -31.72 21.51
C PRO A 786 -64.43 -33.22 21.60
N GLY A 787 -63.55 -33.99 22.26
CA GLY A 787 -63.85 -35.33 22.81
C GLY A 787 -63.70 -36.50 21.82
N GLY A 788 -63.19 -37.64 22.31
CA GLY A 788 -62.95 -38.82 21.45
C GLY A 788 -62.03 -39.88 22.06
N THR A 789 -62.55 -40.63 23.02
CA THR A 789 -61.97 -41.82 23.68
C THR A 789 -61.13 -42.80 22.82
N THR A 790 -59.82 -42.84 23.10
CA THR A 790 -59.04 -44.02 23.57
C THR A 790 -58.94 -45.37 22.81
N VAL A 791 -57.67 -45.82 22.69
CA VAL A 791 -57.08 -47.19 22.66
C VAL A 791 -56.78 -47.98 21.35
N HIS A 792 -55.63 -48.65 21.41
CA HIS A 792 -55.11 -49.82 20.68
C HIS A 792 -54.85 -49.68 19.16
N SER A 793 -53.68 -50.04 18.61
CA SER A 793 -52.73 -51.18 18.81
C SER A 793 -53.19 -52.50 18.19
N PHE A 794 -52.53 -52.96 17.11
CA PHE A 794 -51.66 -54.16 17.13
C PHE A 794 -50.85 -54.36 15.84
N THR A 795 -49.53 -54.47 16.01
CA THR A 795 -48.61 -55.53 15.52
C THR A 795 -48.94 -56.34 14.26
N LEU A 796 -47.96 -56.46 13.36
CA LEU A 796 -47.38 -57.69 12.76
C LEU A 796 -46.23 -57.28 11.79
N LEU A 797 -45.26 -58.09 11.40
CA LEU A 797 -44.19 -58.86 12.07
C LEU A 797 -43.49 -59.71 10.96
N PHE A 798 -42.16 -59.87 11.04
CA PHE A 798 -41.33 -60.89 10.34
C PHE A 798 -41.14 -60.79 8.79
N ASP A 799 -40.08 -61.31 8.16
CA ASP A 799 -38.67 -61.64 8.55
C ASP A 799 -37.83 -62.10 7.31
N LYS A 800 -36.50 -62.25 7.46
CA LYS A 800 -35.52 -63.08 6.68
C LYS A 800 -34.93 -62.48 5.38
N SER A 801 -33.63 -62.70 5.04
CA SER A 801 -32.56 -63.50 5.72
C SER A 801 -31.10 -63.19 5.28
N ALA A 802 -30.15 -63.57 6.15
CA ALA A 802 -28.76 -64.05 5.90
C ALA A 802 -27.55 -63.09 5.71
N HIS A 803 -26.79 -62.87 6.81
CA HIS A 803 -25.40 -63.33 7.10
C HIS A 803 -24.26 -63.35 6.02
N PRO A 804 -22.95 -63.35 6.40
CA PRO A 804 -22.25 -62.75 7.58
C PRO A 804 -20.77 -62.24 7.32
N PHE A 805 -20.06 -61.86 8.42
CA PHE A 805 -18.58 -61.75 8.67
C PHE A 805 -17.89 -60.38 8.98
N HIS A 806 -16.85 -60.49 9.82
CA HIS A 806 -16.06 -59.51 10.61
C HIS A 806 -14.96 -58.71 9.83
N MET A 807 -14.14 -57.78 10.38
CA MET A 807 -13.71 -57.42 11.77
C MET A 807 -13.48 -55.89 11.97
N GLY A 808 -13.41 -55.45 13.23
CA GLY A 808 -12.56 -54.31 13.64
C GLY A 808 -13.28 -53.20 14.43
N ASN A 809 -13.00 -53.08 15.74
CA ASN A 809 -13.62 -52.06 16.60
C ASN A 809 -12.65 -51.56 17.68
N ASN A 810 -12.53 -50.24 17.89
CA ASN A 810 -12.82 -49.61 19.18
C ASN A 810 -12.68 -48.07 19.19
N GLN A 811 -13.27 -47.46 20.21
CA GLN A 811 -13.49 -46.02 20.40
C GLN A 811 -12.52 -45.43 21.44
N GLN A 812 -12.41 -44.09 21.54
CA GLN A 812 -12.94 -43.36 22.73
C GLN A 812 -12.85 -41.83 22.66
N SER A 813 -14.02 -41.21 22.86
CA SER A 813 -14.35 -40.09 23.76
C SER A 813 -13.62 -38.73 23.75
N CYS A 814 -14.47 -37.70 23.63
CA CYS A 814 -14.28 -36.27 23.81
C CYS A 814 -13.66 -35.82 25.15
N ILE A 815 -13.10 -34.58 25.16
CA ILE A 815 -13.60 -33.46 26.01
C ILE A 815 -13.05 -32.12 25.49
N SER A 816 -13.65 -30.99 25.92
CA SER A 816 -13.54 -29.66 25.30
C SER A 816 -12.93 -28.59 26.23
N LEU A 817 -12.41 -27.52 25.61
CA LEU A 817 -12.15 -26.16 26.13
C LEU A 817 -11.21 -25.96 27.34
N TYR A 818 -10.41 -24.89 27.27
CA TYR A 818 -10.31 -23.93 28.38
C TYR A 818 -9.89 -22.53 27.90
N ASN A 819 -10.46 -21.49 28.52
CA ASN A 819 -10.04 -20.09 28.37
C ASN A 819 -9.90 -19.46 29.78
N PRO A 820 -8.74 -18.89 30.17
CA PRO A 820 -8.53 -18.17 31.45
C PRO A 820 -9.10 -16.73 31.38
N PRO A 821 -9.18 -15.90 32.46
CA PRO A 821 -8.26 -15.89 33.62
C PRO A 821 -8.81 -15.49 35.03
N ARG A 822 -7.86 -15.39 35.98
CA ARG A 822 -7.93 -14.89 37.38
C ARG A 822 -8.38 -15.94 38.42
N CYS A 823 -7.80 -16.05 39.64
CA CYS A 823 -6.74 -15.23 40.27
C CYS A 823 -5.89 -15.96 41.35
N THR A 824 -4.63 -15.54 41.49
CA THR A 824 -3.76 -15.55 42.72
C THR A 824 -3.27 -16.84 43.46
N ARG A 825 -1.93 -16.85 43.72
CA ARG A 825 -1.13 -17.41 44.85
C ARG A 825 -0.72 -18.92 44.94
N LEU A 826 0.59 -19.13 44.69
CA LEU A 826 1.62 -19.80 45.55
C LEU A 826 1.64 -21.33 45.88
N ARG A 827 2.69 -22.02 45.37
CA ARG A 827 3.57 -23.12 45.92
C ARG A 827 2.93 -24.29 46.74
N GLN A 828 3.00 -25.56 46.30
CA GLN A 828 4.12 -26.55 46.49
C GLN A 828 4.55 -26.82 47.96
N PRO A 829 4.91 -28.06 48.41
CA PRO A 829 5.42 -29.21 47.61
C PRO A 829 5.07 -30.68 48.03
N LYS A 830 5.54 -31.66 47.22
CA LYS A 830 6.10 -33.01 47.52
C LYS A 830 5.27 -34.19 48.12
N ASN A 831 5.37 -35.32 47.40
CA ASN A 831 5.64 -36.71 47.81
C ASN A 831 4.75 -37.47 48.84
N GLN A 832 3.94 -38.40 48.30
CA GLN A 832 4.16 -39.86 48.40
C GLN A 832 4.47 -40.47 49.79
N GLN A 833 3.46 -41.07 50.44
CA GLN A 833 3.43 -42.52 50.76
C GLN A 833 2.06 -43.03 51.29
N LEU A 834 1.96 -44.37 51.29
CA LEU A 834 0.93 -45.36 51.66
C LEU A 834 -0.35 -45.00 52.49
N GLU A 835 -1.42 -45.69 52.07
CA GLU A 835 -2.43 -46.47 52.84
C GLU A 835 -3.30 -45.92 54.01
N LEU A 836 -4.58 -46.31 53.92
CA LEU A 836 -5.60 -46.58 54.94
C LEU A 836 -5.74 -45.69 56.22
N THR A 837 -6.78 -44.84 56.16
CA THR A 837 -7.86 -44.67 57.17
C THR A 837 -7.52 -44.31 58.64
N SER A 838 -7.91 -43.10 59.09
CA SER A 838 -9.14 -42.85 59.90
C SER A 838 -9.09 -41.66 60.92
N SER A 839 -10.20 -40.90 60.96
CA SER A 839 -10.82 -40.19 62.12
C SER A 839 -10.12 -39.09 62.97
N LEU A 840 -10.74 -37.88 62.93
CA LEU A 840 -11.27 -37.08 64.07
C LEU A 840 -10.38 -36.13 64.96
N SER A 841 -10.45 -34.82 64.63
CA SER A 841 -11.27 -33.80 65.36
C SER A 841 -10.67 -32.75 66.36
N VAL A 842 -10.94 -31.47 66.03
CA VAL A 842 -11.21 -30.20 66.80
C VAL A 842 -10.26 -29.52 67.85
N ASN A 843 -10.03 -28.20 67.60
CA ASN A 843 -10.06 -27.03 68.54
C ASN A 843 -8.98 -26.88 69.65
N MET A 844 -8.71 -25.70 70.26
CA MET A 844 -9.36 -24.35 70.23
C MET A 844 -8.40 -23.17 70.61
N LYS A 845 -8.72 -21.93 70.15
CA LYS A 845 -8.49 -20.55 70.73
C LYS A 845 -7.26 -20.19 71.61
N GLY A 846 -6.74 -18.96 71.45
CA GLY A 846 -5.98 -18.23 72.50
C GLY A 846 -5.57 -16.80 72.11
N PHE A 847 -5.77 -15.80 72.99
CA PHE A 847 -5.59 -14.35 72.72
C PHE A 847 -4.26 -13.77 73.29
N PHE A 848 -3.66 -12.83 72.54
CA PHE A 848 -2.97 -11.60 73.00
C PHE A 848 -2.14 -11.56 74.31
N SER A 849 -0.81 -11.30 74.18
CA SER A 849 -0.15 -10.00 74.48
C SER A 849 1.16 -10.02 75.30
N PHE A 850 1.88 -8.89 75.22
CA PHE A 850 2.99 -8.36 76.05
C PHE A 850 4.44 -8.88 75.92
N PHE A 851 5.18 -8.14 75.07
CA PHE A 851 6.41 -7.38 75.38
C PHE A 851 7.74 -8.06 75.81
N THR A 852 8.80 -7.73 75.04
CA THR A 852 10.23 -7.55 75.44
C THR A 852 11.04 -8.76 75.95
N ALA A 853 12.36 -8.89 75.71
CA ALA A 853 13.28 -8.25 74.75
C ALA A 853 14.65 -9.00 74.74
N SER A 854 15.54 -8.64 73.79
CA SER A 854 17.01 -8.78 73.88
C SER A 854 17.64 -10.20 73.79
N THR A 855 18.86 -10.41 73.26
CA THR A 855 19.66 -9.69 72.23
C THR A 855 20.76 -10.61 71.66
N LEU A 856 21.11 -10.40 70.39
CA LEU A 856 22.35 -10.72 69.65
C LEU A 856 23.43 -11.65 70.27
N ALA A 857 23.65 -12.80 69.62
CA ALA A 857 24.95 -13.35 69.18
C ALA A 857 24.66 -14.54 68.23
N ILE A 858 24.83 -14.53 66.90
CA ILE A 858 25.83 -14.01 65.96
C ILE A 858 27.11 -14.88 65.88
N LEU A 859 27.44 -15.30 64.64
CA LEU A 859 28.69 -15.88 64.14
C LEU A 859 29.03 -17.37 64.36
N ALA A 860 28.25 -18.27 63.77
CA ALA A 860 28.79 -19.47 63.10
C ALA A 860 27.78 -20.09 62.11
N LEU A 861 27.94 -19.81 60.79
CA LEU A 861 27.58 -20.65 59.62
C LEU A 861 27.43 -19.78 58.35
N LEU A 862 28.54 -19.57 57.64
CA LEU A 862 28.49 -19.45 56.18
C LEU A 862 28.59 -20.85 55.59
N PRO A 863 27.88 -21.11 54.47
CA PRO A 863 28.64 -21.44 53.27
C PRO A 863 28.39 -20.42 52.15
N ALA A 864 29.45 -20.09 51.41
CA ALA A 864 29.34 -19.23 50.24
C ALA A 864 28.69 -19.99 49.07
N ALA A 865 27.38 -19.83 48.90
CA ALA A 865 26.62 -20.38 47.78
C ALA A 865 26.39 -19.30 46.70
N ALA A 866 27.48 -18.82 46.08
CA ALA A 866 27.42 -17.95 44.89
C ALA A 866 27.00 -18.76 43.66
N VAL A 867 25.76 -19.25 43.65
CA VAL A 867 25.19 -20.02 42.53
C VAL A 867 25.05 -19.08 41.34
N GLY A 868 25.91 -19.24 40.34
CA GLY A 868 25.79 -18.57 39.04
C GLY A 868 24.44 -18.90 38.39
N ALA A 869 23.51 -17.96 38.48
CA ALA A 869 22.14 -18.15 37.99
C ALA A 869 22.10 -18.03 36.46
N GLY A 870 22.44 -19.13 35.78
CA GLY A 870 22.33 -19.25 34.32
C GLY A 870 20.91 -19.01 33.81
N LEU A 871 20.80 -18.68 32.52
CA LEU A 871 19.56 -18.24 31.90
C LEU A 871 18.43 -19.27 32.04
N LYS A 872 17.21 -18.79 32.29
CA LYS A 872 16.05 -19.60 32.62
C LYS A 872 14.77 -19.09 31.97
N VAL A 873 13.98 -19.99 31.39
CA VAL A 873 12.64 -19.67 30.89
C VAL A 873 11.74 -19.27 32.05
N GLY A 874 11.05 -18.13 31.94
CA GLY A 874 10.23 -17.58 33.02
C GLY A 874 11.03 -17.08 34.22
N PHE A 875 12.25 -16.60 34.00
CA PHE A 875 13.10 -15.96 35.02
C PHE A 875 12.34 -14.88 35.80
N TYR A 876 11.55 -14.07 35.09
CA TYR A 876 10.80 -12.94 35.64
C TYR A 876 9.45 -13.30 36.29
N ASN A 877 9.01 -14.57 36.27
CA ASN A 877 7.69 -15.01 36.77
C ASN A 877 7.40 -14.73 38.26
N LYS A 878 8.39 -14.23 39.02
CA LYS A 878 8.25 -13.81 40.43
C LYS A 878 8.63 -12.36 40.68
N SER A 879 9.60 -11.83 39.94
CA SER A 879 10.14 -10.46 40.12
C SER A 879 9.47 -9.43 39.23
N CYS A 880 9.10 -9.80 38.00
CA CYS A 880 8.27 -8.98 37.11
C CYS A 880 7.36 -9.87 36.24
N PRO A 881 6.22 -10.36 36.78
CA PRO A 881 5.33 -11.26 36.05
C PRO A 881 4.72 -10.68 34.75
N SER A 882 4.82 -9.36 34.55
CA SER A 882 4.37 -8.66 33.35
C SER A 882 5.50 -8.31 32.36
N ALA A 883 6.76 -8.72 32.61
CA ALA A 883 7.90 -8.32 31.77
C ALA A 883 7.67 -8.69 30.29
N GLU A 884 7.45 -9.98 30.01
CA GLU A 884 7.35 -10.49 28.65
C GLU A 884 6.12 -9.95 27.90
N SER A 885 4.99 -9.73 28.59
CA SER A 885 3.78 -9.19 27.98
C SER A 885 3.83 -7.67 27.73
N LEU A 886 4.64 -6.91 28.49
CA LEU A 886 4.89 -5.50 28.21
C LEU A 886 5.81 -5.30 27.00
N VAL A 887 6.82 -6.18 26.80
CA VAL A 887 7.59 -6.18 25.54
C VAL A 887 6.69 -6.52 24.36
N GLN A 888 5.91 -7.59 24.47
CA GLN A 888 4.99 -8.03 23.42
C GLN A 888 4.01 -6.92 23.00
N GLN A 889 3.48 -6.13 23.95
CA GLN A 889 2.60 -5.00 23.67
C GLN A 889 3.31 -3.87 22.91
N ALA A 890 4.54 -3.51 23.30
CA ALA A 890 5.32 -2.49 22.61
C ALA A 890 5.65 -2.91 21.16
N VAL A 891 6.08 -4.16 20.96
CA VAL A 891 6.37 -4.71 19.63
C VAL A 891 5.11 -4.81 18.77
N ALA A 892 3.99 -5.28 19.31
CA ALA A 892 2.73 -5.36 18.57
C ALA A 892 2.20 -3.97 18.16
N ALA A 893 2.33 -2.96 19.03
CA ALA A 893 1.96 -1.58 18.71
C ALA A 893 2.84 -0.99 17.59
N ALA A 894 4.16 -1.21 17.65
CA ALA A 894 5.07 -0.78 16.59
C ALA A 894 4.83 -1.52 15.27
N PHE A 895 4.61 -2.84 15.32
CA PHE A 895 4.34 -3.68 14.15
C PHE A 895 3.03 -3.31 13.45
N LYS A 896 1.99 -2.93 14.21
CA LYS A 896 0.74 -2.40 13.64
C LYS A 896 0.97 -1.14 12.79
N ASN A 897 1.94 -0.30 13.16
CA ASN A 897 2.27 0.93 12.44
C ASN A 897 3.31 0.72 11.31
N ASN A 898 4.20 -0.25 11.45
CA ASN A 898 5.21 -0.60 10.45
C ASN A 898 5.57 -2.09 10.58
N THR A 899 4.99 -2.95 9.74
CA THR A 899 5.21 -4.41 9.80
C THR A 899 6.68 -4.80 9.67
N GLY A 900 7.43 -4.06 8.83
CA GLY A 900 8.87 -4.21 8.66
C GLY A 900 9.70 -3.92 9.93
N ILE A 901 9.11 -3.49 11.05
CA ILE A 901 9.82 -3.37 12.32
C ILE A 901 10.27 -4.73 12.85
N ALA A 902 9.55 -5.81 12.51
CA ALA A 902 9.89 -7.16 12.91
C ALA A 902 11.27 -7.59 12.38
N ALA A 903 11.51 -7.37 11.08
CA ALA A 903 12.82 -7.60 10.46
C ALA A 903 13.94 -6.76 11.13
N GLY A 904 13.63 -5.50 11.47
CA GLY A 904 14.54 -4.62 12.20
C GLY A 904 14.94 -5.16 13.57
N LEU A 905 13.98 -5.62 14.37
CA LEU A 905 14.20 -6.16 15.71
C LEU A 905 14.87 -7.54 15.71
N ILE A 906 14.56 -8.39 14.72
CA ILE A 906 15.27 -9.67 14.49
C ILE A 906 16.75 -9.39 14.20
N ARG A 907 17.02 -8.48 13.25
CA ARG A 907 18.37 -8.07 12.90
C ARG A 907 19.10 -7.43 14.08
N LEU A 908 18.43 -6.57 14.86
CA LEU A 908 19.00 -5.93 16.04
C LEU A 908 19.46 -6.94 17.10
N HIS A 909 18.71 -8.03 17.31
CA HIS A 909 19.12 -9.08 18.25
C HIS A 909 20.28 -9.95 17.70
N PHE A 910 20.32 -10.24 16.40
CA PHE A 910 21.49 -10.87 15.78
C PHE A 910 22.74 -9.99 15.94
N HIS A 911 22.61 -8.70 15.67
CA HIS A 911 23.71 -7.73 15.70
C HIS A 911 24.23 -7.45 17.13
N ASP A 912 23.40 -7.63 18.16
CA ASP A 912 23.85 -7.69 19.57
C ASP A 912 24.69 -8.97 19.81
N CYS A 913 24.08 -10.13 19.57
CA CYS A 913 24.66 -11.44 19.89
C CYS A 913 25.99 -11.75 19.19
N PHE A 914 26.17 -11.30 17.94
CA PHE A 914 27.36 -11.63 17.16
C PHE A 914 28.59 -10.79 17.51
N VAL A 915 28.45 -9.69 18.26
CA VAL A 915 29.58 -8.80 18.55
C VAL A 915 30.26 -9.20 19.86
N ARG A 916 29.77 -8.72 21.00
CA ARG A 916 30.32 -9.03 22.34
C ARG A 916 29.56 -10.12 23.10
N GLY A 917 28.49 -10.65 22.50
CA GLY A 917 27.51 -11.52 23.14
C GLY A 917 26.16 -10.83 23.31
N CYS A 918 25.12 -11.58 23.64
CA CYS A 918 23.77 -11.02 23.80
C CYS A 918 23.63 -10.30 25.15
N ASP A 919 24.25 -9.13 25.29
CA ASP A 919 24.24 -8.31 26.51
C ASP A 919 23.60 -6.92 26.32
N GLY A 920 22.99 -6.63 25.18
CA GLY A 920 22.36 -5.34 24.89
C GLY A 920 23.35 -4.20 24.64
N SER A 921 24.64 -4.48 24.42
CA SER A 921 25.68 -3.49 24.09
C SER A 921 25.36 -2.70 22.82
N VAL A 922 24.68 -3.30 21.83
CA VAL A 922 24.25 -2.59 20.61
C VAL A 922 23.27 -1.43 20.88
N LEU A 923 22.62 -1.45 22.05
CA LEU A 923 21.65 -0.43 22.45
C LEU A 923 22.31 0.83 23.03
N ILE A 924 23.59 0.77 23.44
CA ILE A 924 24.33 1.91 23.99
C ILE A 924 24.54 2.99 22.91
N ASP A 925 24.33 4.26 23.25
CA ASP A 925 24.60 5.41 22.38
C ASP A 925 26.07 5.87 22.53
N THR A 926 26.65 6.44 21.45
CA THR A 926 28.02 6.97 21.44
C THR A 926 28.24 8.06 22.50
N THR A 927 29.42 8.07 23.11
CA THR A 927 29.86 9.11 24.06
C THR A 927 31.10 9.84 23.54
N LYS A 928 31.43 11.01 24.11
CA LYS A 928 32.59 11.83 23.72
C LYS A 928 33.92 11.05 23.62
N ASN A 929 34.07 9.97 24.39
CA ASN A 929 35.30 9.20 24.49
C ASN A 929 35.19 7.77 23.92
N ASN A 930 34.05 7.38 23.34
CA ASN A 930 33.80 6.01 22.84
C ASN A 930 32.66 5.97 21.81
N THR A 931 32.97 5.65 20.56
CA THR A 931 32.00 5.28 19.52
C THR A 931 31.36 3.92 19.83
N ALA A 932 30.03 3.85 19.83
CA ALA A 932 29.27 2.64 20.14
C ALA A 932 29.07 1.74 18.90
N GLU A 933 28.74 0.46 19.12
CA GLU A 933 28.39 -0.50 18.05
C GLU A 933 27.28 0.02 17.14
N LYS A 934 26.31 0.76 17.70
CA LYS A 934 25.21 1.35 16.95
C LYS A 934 25.68 2.19 15.76
N ASP A 935 26.81 2.87 15.92
CA ASP A 935 27.38 3.81 14.94
C ASP A 935 28.40 3.17 13.99
N ALA A 936 28.62 1.85 14.08
CA ALA A 936 29.47 1.10 13.16
C ALA A 936 28.90 1.06 11.74
N VAL A 937 29.77 0.95 10.72
CA VAL A 937 29.40 0.82 9.30
C VAL A 937 28.34 -0.26 9.00
N PRO A 938 28.38 -1.50 9.56
CA PRO A 938 27.30 -2.48 9.34
C PRO A 938 25.97 -2.13 10.01
N ASN A 939 25.94 -1.13 10.89
CA ASN A 939 24.84 -0.83 11.82
C ASN A 939 24.16 0.52 11.56
N ASN A 940 24.90 1.57 11.21
CA ASN A 940 24.38 2.90 10.90
C ASN A 940 24.41 3.13 9.38
N PRO A 941 23.28 3.45 8.69
CA PRO A 941 21.95 3.79 9.23
C PRO A 941 20.93 2.61 9.22
N SER A 942 21.41 1.36 9.14
CA SER A 942 20.59 0.20 8.76
C SER A 942 19.93 -0.58 9.91
N LEU A 943 20.33 -0.37 11.17
CA LEU A 943 19.63 -0.90 12.36
C LEU A 943 18.51 0.04 12.80
N ARG A 944 17.39 -0.54 13.26
CA ARG A 944 16.18 0.18 13.67
C ARG A 944 15.36 -0.63 14.66
N GLY A 945 14.40 0.00 15.36
CA GLY A 945 13.62 -0.64 16.43
C GLY A 945 14.12 -0.33 17.83
N PHE A 946 15.18 0.47 17.98
CA PHE A 946 15.68 0.94 19.29
C PHE A 946 14.57 1.65 20.09
N GLU A 947 13.75 2.44 19.40
CA GLU A 947 12.59 3.15 19.95
C GLU A 947 11.51 2.21 20.51
N VAL A 948 11.40 0.99 19.98
CA VAL A 948 10.50 -0.05 20.49
C VAL A 948 11.07 -0.67 21.77
N ILE A 949 12.39 -0.86 21.84
CA ILE A 949 13.10 -1.29 23.05
C ILE A 949 12.98 -0.24 24.15
N ASP A 950 13.12 1.05 23.82
CA ASP A 950 12.96 2.16 24.76
C ASP A 950 11.50 2.27 25.28
N ALA A 951 10.51 2.08 24.41
CA ALA A 951 9.09 2.03 24.79
C ALA A 951 8.77 0.85 25.71
N ALA A 952 9.26 -0.35 25.37
CA ALA A 952 9.14 -1.55 26.21
C ALA A 952 9.82 -1.35 27.58
N LYS A 953 11.02 -0.78 27.59
CA LYS A 953 11.77 -0.47 28.82
C LYS A 953 11.03 0.53 29.70
N LYS A 954 10.50 1.62 29.14
CA LYS A 954 9.69 2.61 29.86
C LYS A 954 8.46 1.99 30.51
N ALA A 955 7.75 1.12 29.78
CA ALA A 955 6.59 0.40 30.30
C ALA A 955 6.95 -0.58 31.42
N ILE A 956 8.10 -1.25 31.32
CA ILE A 956 8.60 -2.20 32.32
C ILE A 956 9.10 -1.48 33.57
N GLU A 957 9.91 -0.43 33.46
CA GLU A 957 10.41 0.32 34.63
C GLU A 957 9.28 0.98 35.42
N ALA A 958 8.22 1.44 34.74
CA ALA A 958 7.00 1.94 35.37
C ALA A 958 6.21 0.86 36.17
N LYS A 959 6.56 -0.43 36.04
CA LYS A 959 5.87 -1.54 36.70
C LYS A 959 6.76 -2.43 37.57
N CYS A 960 8.04 -2.52 37.24
CA CYS A 960 9.04 -3.38 37.83
C CYS A 960 10.43 -2.68 37.82
N PRO A 961 10.61 -1.60 38.60
CA PRO A 961 11.84 -0.80 38.58
C PRO A 961 13.10 -1.66 38.76
N LYS A 962 14.17 -1.33 38.01
CA LYS A 962 15.52 -1.93 38.09
C LYS A 962 15.55 -3.46 37.99
N THR A 963 14.52 -4.07 37.40
CA THR A 963 14.32 -5.53 37.45
C THR A 963 14.70 -6.26 36.16
N VAL A 964 14.44 -5.68 34.99
CA VAL A 964 14.61 -6.35 33.68
C VAL A 964 15.70 -5.69 32.86
N SER A 965 16.68 -6.47 32.37
CA SER A 965 17.76 -5.96 31.53
C SER A 965 17.27 -5.61 30.12
N CYS A 966 17.94 -4.66 29.47
CA CYS A 966 17.65 -4.33 28.07
C CYS A 966 18.04 -5.48 27.13
N ALA A 967 19.07 -6.25 27.48
CA ALA A 967 19.44 -7.51 26.84
C ALA A 967 18.27 -8.51 26.76
N ASP A 968 17.56 -8.74 27.87
CA ASP A 968 16.38 -9.63 27.87
C ASP A 968 15.19 -9.01 27.11
N ILE A 969 15.00 -7.68 27.20
CA ILE A 969 13.96 -6.99 26.41
C ILE A 969 14.20 -7.15 24.91
N LEU A 970 15.44 -7.06 24.43
CA LEU A 970 15.79 -7.26 23.03
C LEU A 970 15.57 -8.72 22.59
N ALA A 971 15.98 -9.69 23.40
CA ALA A 971 15.73 -11.12 23.13
C ALA A 971 14.22 -11.46 23.09
N PHE A 972 13.42 -10.85 23.97
CA PHE A 972 11.95 -10.94 23.93
C PHE A 972 11.38 -10.24 22.70
N ALA A 973 11.86 -9.05 22.34
CA ALA A 973 11.35 -8.28 21.20
C ALA A 973 11.60 -8.96 19.85
N ALA A 974 12.76 -9.62 19.68
CA ALA A 974 13.05 -10.44 18.51
C ALA A 974 12.16 -11.69 18.44
N ARG A 975 11.94 -12.39 19.56
CA ARG A 975 10.97 -13.50 19.65
C ARG A 975 9.56 -13.04 19.25
N ASP A 976 9.10 -11.92 19.78
CA ASP A 976 7.75 -11.41 19.52
C ASP A 976 7.60 -10.90 18.07
N SER A 977 8.68 -10.40 17.48
CA SER A 977 8.78 -10.09 16.04
C SER A 977 8.69 -11.34 15.15
N ILE A 978 9.36 -12.43 15.54
CA ILE A 978 9.32 -13.74 14.86
C ILE A 978 7.91 -14.36 14.96
N ALA A 979 7.23 -14.16 16.09
CA ALA A 979 5.85 -14.57 16.28
C ALA A 979 4.89 -13.79 15.36
N LEU A 980 5.04 -12.47 15.26
CA LEU A 980 4.19 -11.62 14.43
C LEU A 980 4.41 -11.80 12.92
N ALA A 981 5.66 -11.93 12.48
CA ALA A 981 6.00 -12.03 11.06
C ALA A 981 5.89 -13.47 10.49
N GLY A 982 6.10 -14.50 11.32
CA GLY A 982 6.23 -15.89 10.85
C GLY A 982 5.33 -16.92 11.53
N ASN A 983 4.49 -16.49 12.48
CA ASN A 983 3.71 -17.37 13.36
C ASN A 983 4.58 -18.44 14.05
N LEU A 984 5.81 -18.07 14.44
CA LEU A 984 6.77 -18.94 15.09
C LEU A 984 7.03 -18.46 16.52
N THR A 985 6.76 -19.30 17.51
CA THR A 985 6.99 -18.97 18.93
C THR A 985 8.02 -19.91 19.55
N TYR A 986 8.84 -19.37 20.46
CA TYR A 986 9.81 -20.14 21.22
C TYR A 986 10.02 -19.54 22.61
N LYS A 987 10.45 -20.39 23.55
CA LYS A 987 10.72 -19.98 24.93
C LYS A 987 12.13 -19.40 25.02
N VAL A 988 12.22 -18.09 25.28
CA VAL A 988 13.50 -17.40 25.54
C VAL A 988 13.96 -17.70 26.98
N PRO A 989 15.13 -18.29 27.20
CA PRO A 989 15.79 -18.28 28.50
C PRO A 989 16.21 -16.83 28.81
N ALA A 990 15.90 -16.34 30.00
CA ALA A 990 16.15 -14.97 30.44
C ALA A 990 16.91 -14.92 31.78
N GLY A 991 17.31 -13.73 32.21
CA GLY A 991 18.25 -13.49 33.31
C GLY A 991 19.56 -12.82 32.88
N ARG A 992 19.61 -12.28 31.65
CA ARG A 992 20.78 -11.57 31.11
C ARG A 992 21.08 -10.33 31.96
N ARG A 993 22.32 -9.88 31.88
CA ARG A 993 22.77 -8.59 32.38
C ARG A 993 23.17 -7.70 31.22
N ASP A 994 22.95 -6.41 31.41
CA ASP A 994 23.33 -5.39 30.45
C ASP A 994 24.84 -5.20 30.40
N GLY A 995 25.38 -5.14 29.19
CA GLY A 995 26.76 -4.81 28.88
C GLY A 995 27.16 -3.39 29.28
N ARG A 996 28.47 -3.17 29.41
CA ARG A 996 29.09 -1.87 29.73
C ARG A 996 30.14 -1.43 28.70
N ILE A 997 30.31 -2.22 27.63
CA ILE A 997 31.27 -1.98 26.56
C ILE A 997 30.48 -2.11 25.28
N SER A 998 30.56 -1.11 24.41
CA SER A 998 30.00 -1.12 23.06
C SER A 998 30.97 -0.35 22.18
N ARG A 999 31.49 -0.98 21.13
CA ARG A 999 32.51 -0.41 20.24
C ARG A 999 32.21 -0.67 18.78
N ASP A 1000 32.33 0.37 17.96
CA ASP A 1000 32.22 0.29 16.50
C ASP A 1000 33.22 -0.69 15.88
N THR A 1001 34.46 -0.71 16.38
CA THR A 1001 35.51 -1.67 15.99
C THR A 1001 35.12 -3.12 16.22
N ASP A 1002 34.39 -3.40 17.30
CA ASP A 1002 34.03 -4.77 17.65
C ASP A 1002 32.93 -5.25 16.70
N ALA A 1003 31.96 -4.39 16.38
CA ALA A 1003 30.93 -4.67 15.37
C ALA A 1003 31.52 -4.89 13.96
N ALA A 1004 32.46 -4.04 13.54
CA ALA A 1004 33.12 -4.15 12.23
C ALA A 1004 33.94 -5.45 12.08
N ASN A 1005 34.49 -5.99 13.17
CA ASN A 1005 35.34 -7.18 13.14
C ASN A 1005 34.60 -8.52 13.31
N ASN A 1006 33.35 -8.53 13.80
CA ASN A 1006 32.65 -9.78 14.16
C ASN A 1006 31.34 -10.02 13.39
N LEU A 1007 30.76 -9.01 12.72
CA LEU A 1007 29.54 -9.17 11.95
C LEU A 1007 29.82 -9.75 10.55
N PRO A 1008 29.13 -10.82 10.10
CA PRO A 1008 29.28 -11.36 8.75
C PRO A 1008 28.95 -10.32 7.67
N SER A 1009 29.81 -10.22 6.66
CA SER A 1009 29.59 -9.33 5.51
C SER A 1009 28.57 -9.93 4.52
N PRO A 1010 27.69 -9.13 3.87
CA PRO A 1010 26.86 -9.61 2.77
C PRO A 1010 27.69 -10.05 1.54
N LEU A 1011 28.98 -9.71 1.52
CA LEU A 1011 29.92 -10.12 0.49
C LEU A 1011 30.58 -11.50 0.77
N SER A 1012 30.36 -12.06 1.97
CA SER A 1012 31.09 -13.25 2.44
C SER A 1012 30.86 -14.47 1.57
N ASN A 1013 31.92 -15.24 1.30
CA ASN A 1013 31.80 -16.57 0.70
C ASN A 1013 31.40 -17.65 1.73
N ALA A 1014 31.10 -18.85 1.24
CA ALA A 1014 30.67 -19.98 2.06
C ALA A 1014 31.64 -20.36 3.20
N THR A 1015 32.95 -20.24 2.99
CA THR A 1015 33.97 -20.57 4.00
C THR A 1015 34.01 -19.52 5.10
N GLU A 1016 33.93 -18.22 4.74
CA GLU A 1016 33.86 -17.11 5.69
C GLU A 1016 32.59 -17.16 6.55
N LEU A 1017 31.43 -17.44 5.95
CA LEU A 1017 30.17 -17.62 6.67
C LEU A 1017 30.24 -18.77 7.69
N VAL A 1018 30.81 -19.91 7.32
CA VAL A 1018 31.02 -21.04 8.25
C VAL A 1018 32.03 -20.67 9.34
N GLY A 1019 33.10 -19.96 9.02
CA GLY A 1019 34.09 -19.48 9.99
C GLY A 1019 33.48 -18.57 11.05
N ASN A 1020 32.76 -17.53 10.63
CA ASN A 1020 32.12 -16.56 11.54
C ASN A 1020 31.14 -17.21 12.52
N PHE A 1021 30.32 -18.15 12.04
CA PHE A 1021 29.34 -18.84 12.90
C PHE A 1021 30.02 -19.87 13.82
N THR A 1022 31.01 -20.62 13.33
CA THR A 1022 31.74 -21.58 14.19
C THR A 1022 32.58 -20.88 15.26
N GLY A 1023 33.08 -19.67 15.01
CA GLY A 1023 33.71 -18.81 16.02
C GLY A 1023 32.78 -18.45 17.19
N LYS A 1024 31.47 -18.34 16.96
CA LYS A 1024 30.43 -18.16 18.00
C LYS A 1024 29.78 -19.47 18.47
N ASN A 1025 30.44 -20.62 18.27
CA ASN A 1025 29.96 -21.97 18.62
C ASN A 1025 28.65 -22.40 17.93
N LEU A 1026 28.30 -21.79 16.79
CA LEU A 1026 27.19 -22.22 15.94
C LEU A 1026 27.70 -23.14 14.81
N THR A 1027 26.88 -24.09 14.38
CA THR A 1027 27.26 -25.01 13.29
C THR A 1027 27.05 -24.38 11.91
N ALA A 1028 27.68 -24.96 10.88
CA ALA A 1028 27.38 -24.61 9.48
C ALA A 1028 25.89 -24.78 9.11
N GLU A 1029 25.17 -25.68 9.78
CA GLU A 1029 23.70 -25.78 9.62
C GLU A 1029 22.97 -24.63 10.31
N ASP A 1030 23.36 -24.25 11.53
CA ASP A 1030 22.79 -23.08 12.23
C ASP A 1030 22.97 -21.80 11.42
N MET A 1031 24.08 -21.69 10.67
CA MET A 1031 24.33 -20.60 9.72
C MET A 1031 23.27 -20.57 8.61
N VAL A 1032 23.13 -21.65 7.81
CA VAL A 1032 22.13 -21.72 6.74
C VAL A 1032 20.72 -21.47 7.27
N VAL A 1033 20.40 -22.04 8.44
CA VAL A 1033 19.11 -21.87 9.12
C VAL A 1033 18.82 -20.40 9.43
N LEU A 1034 19.80 -19.68 10.03
CA LEU A 1034 19.63 -18.29 10.45
C LEU A 1034 19.64 -17.31 9.26
N SER A 1035 20.34 -17.62 8.16
CA SER A 1035 20.23 -16.88 6.90
C SER A 1035 18.80 -16.77 6.37
N GLY A 1036 17.93 -17.74 6.68
CA GLY A 1036 16.49 -17.67 6.38
C GLY A 1036 15.76 -16.46 6.97
N ALA A 1037 16.36 -15.71 7.91
CA ALA A 1037 15.84 -14.41 8.35
C ALA A 1037 15.76 -13.36 7.22
N HIS A 1038 16.54 -13.51 6.14
CA HIS A 1038 16.54 -12.60 4.98
C HIS A 1038 15.25 -12.64 4.15
N THR A 1039 14.35 -13.59 4.40
CA THR A 1039 13.02 -13.65 3.77
C THR A 1039 12.11 -12.45 4.14
N VAL A 1040 12.44 -11.70 5.20
CA VAL A 1040 11.72 -10.48 5.60
C VAL A 1040 12.59 -9.22 5.62
N GLY A 1041 12.05 -8.14 5.06
CA GLY A 1041 12.62 -6.81 5.16
C GLY A 1041 13.46 -6.39 3.96
N ARG A 1042 14.19 -5.28 4.14
CA ARG A 1042 14.86 -4.53 3.07
C ARG A 1042 16.34 -4.34 3.33
N SER A 1043 17.12 -4.28 2.25
CA SER A 1043 18.56 -4.00 2.31
C SER A 1043 18.94 -2.81 1.43
N HIS A 1044 19.97 -2.09 1.88
CA HIS A 1044 20.59 -0.99 1.16
C HIS A 1044 21.39 -1.50 -0.03
N CYS A 1045 21.32 -0.78 -1.16
CA CYS A 1045 22.04 -1.11 -2.41
C CYS A 1045 23.53 -1.43 -2.19
N SER A 1046 24.18 -0.67 -1.30
CA SER A 1046 25.60 -0.82 -0.96
C SER A 1046 26.02 -2.20 -0.47
N SER A 1047 25.06 -3.02 -0.03
CA SER A 1047 25.28 -4.39 0.45
C SER A 1047 25.40 -5.43 -0.68
N PHE A 1048 25.03 -5.10 -1.93
CA PHE A 1048 25.00 -6.06 -3.04
C PHE A 1048 25.36 -5.47 -4.43
N THR A 1049 25.61 -4.17 -4.56
CA THR A 1049 26.00 -3.55 -5.85
C THR A 1049 27.26 -4.13 -6.47
N ASN A 1050 28.15 -4.76 -5.69
CA ASN A 1050 29.31 -5.53 -6.17
C ASN A 1050 28.93 -6.72 -7.08
N ARG A 1051 27.71 -7.23 -6.98
CA ARG A 1051 27.16 -8.30 -7.82
C ARG A 1051 26.58 -7.77 -9.12
N LEU A 1052 26.28 -6.48 -9.15
CA LEU A 1052 25.65 -5.82 -10.28
C LEU A 1052 26.71 -5.17 -11.19
N TYR A 1053 27.81 -4.64 -10.63
CA TYR A 1053 28.79 -3.88 -11.40
C TYR A 1053 30.22 -4.26 -11.04
N GLY A 1054 31.07 -4.38 -12.06
CA GLY A 1054 32.51 -4.62 -11.89
C GLY A 1054 32.85 -5.93 -11.17
N PHE A 1055 31.94 -6.92 -11.17
CA PHE A 1055 32.06 -8.15 -10.39
C PHE A 1055 33.37 -8.91 -10.64
N SER A 1056 33.86 -8.92 -11.90
CA SER A 1056 35.12 -9.55 -12.27
C SER A 1056 35.66 -9.04 -13.61
N ASN A 1057 36.94 -9.34 -13.91
CA ASN A 1057 37.55 -9.10 -15.22
C ASN A 1057 36.89 -9.89 -16.39
N ALA A 1058 36.00 -10.85 -16.09
CA ALA A 1058 35.35 -11.72 -17.08
C ALA A 1058 33.83 -11.47 -17.22
N SER A 1059 33.21 -10.79 -16.25
CA SER A 1059 31.79 -10.43 -16.25
C SER A 1059 31.54 -9.27 -15.30
N ASP A 1060 30.81 -8.25 -15.78
CA ASP A 1060 30.36 -7.08 -15.00
C ASP A 1060 29.35 -7.46 -13.91
N VAL A 1061 28.47 -8.41 -14.23
CA VAL A 1061 27.44 -8.96 -13.33
C VAL A 1061 27.90 -10.31 -12.79
N ASP A 1062 27.57 -10.61 -11.54
CA ASP A 1062 27.71 -11.93 -10.93
C ASP A 1062 26.94 -12.98 -11.75
N PRO A 1063 27.59 -14.02 -12.30
CA PRO A 1063 26.91 -15.04 -13.11
C PRO A 1063 25.98 -15.95 -12.30
N THR A 1064 25.96 -15.83 -10.97
CA THR A 1064 25.10 -16.63 -10.07
C THR A 1064 23.76 -15.95 -9.74
N ILE A 1065 23.53 -14.70 -10.15
CA ILE A 1065 22.22 -14.05 -10.09
C ILE A 1065 21.49 -14.17 -11.44
N SER A 1066 20.16 -14.38 -11.39
CA SER A 1066 19.32 -14.44 -12.58
C SER A 1066 19.42 -13.13 -13.37
N SER A 1067 19.64 -13.20 -14.68
CA SER A 1067 19.82 -12.01 -15.51
C SER A 1067 18.61 -11.06 -15.45
N ALA A 1068 17.39 -11.59 -15.32
CA ALA A 1068 16.18 -10.80 -15.15
C ALA A 1068 16.02 -10.18 -13.75
N TYR A 1069 16.65 -10.74 -12.71
CA TYR A 1069 16.64 -10.18 -11.36
C TYR A 1069 17.77 -9.19 -11.14
N ALA A 1070 18.99 -9.50 -11.61
CA ALA A 1070 20.07 -8.53 -11.74
C ALA A 1070 19.63 -7.32 -12.58
N PHE A 1071 18.79 -7.55 -13.60
CA PHE A 1071 18.14 -6.47 -14.35
C PHE A 1071 17.31 -5.55 -13.44
N LEU A 1072 16.33 -6.09 -12.74
CA LEU A 1072 15.46 -5.34 -11.83
C LEU A 1072 16.30 -4.56 -10.79
N LEU A 1073 17.26 -5.24 -10.17
CA LEU A 1073 18.15 -4.65 -9.17
C LEU A 1073 19.04 -3.54 -9.73
N LYS A 1074 19.51 -3.59 -10.99
CA LYS A 1074 20.32 -2.51 -11.60
C LYS A 1074 19.58 -1.18 -11.76
N ASN A 1075 18.25 -1.21 -11.84
CA ASN A 1075 17.44 0.01 -11.95
C ASN A 1075 17.14 0.59 -10.56
N ILE A 1076 16.79 -0.27 -9.59
CA ILE A 1076 16.63 0.11 -8.18
C ILE A 1076 17.96 0.58 -7.57
N CYS A 1077 19.10 -0.01 -7.97
CA CYS A 1077 20.42 0.24 -7.40
C CYS A 1077 21.49 0.52 -8.48
N PRO A 1078 21.60 1.77 -8.97
CA PRO A 1078 22.68 2.20 -9.87
C PRO A 1078 24.11 1.95 -9.34
N ALA A 1079 25.09 1.94 -10.26
CA ALA A 1079 26.50 1.64 -9.95
C ALA A 1079 27.14 2.55 -8.89
N ASN A 1080 26.61 3.76 -8.69
CA ASN A 1080 27.09 4.75 -7.74
C ASN A 1080 26.22 4.89 -6.47
N SER A 1081 25.25 3.98 -6.24
CA SER A 1081 24.35 4.04 -5.08
C SER A 1081 25.09 4.16 -3.75
N SER A 1082 26.18 3.42 -3.55
CA SER A 1082 26.99 3.46 -2.32
C SER A 1082 27.64 4.82 -2.02
N GLN A 1083 27.68 5.74 -2.99
CA GLN A 1083 28.29 7.06 -2.86
C GLN A 1083 27.25 8.20 -2.86
N PHE A 1084 26.21 8.11 -3.70
CA PHE A 1084 25.24 9.20 -3.91
C PHE A 1084 23.84 8.89 -3.37
N PHE A 1085 23.48 7.62 -3.27
CA PHE A 1085 22.17 7.17 -2.80
C PHE A 1085 22.29 6.07 -1.72
N PRO A 1086 23.05 6.30 -0.64
CA PRO A 1086 23.37 5.26 0.35
C PRO A 1086 22.14 4.72 1.10
N ASN A 1087 21.01 5.45 1.05
CA ASN A 1087 19.75 5.09 1.69
C ASN A 1087 18.74 4.39 0.76
N THR A 1088 19.07 4.14 -0.51
CA THR A 1088 18.17 3.39 -1.41
C THR A 1088 18.14 1.92 -1.03
N THR A 1089 16.94 1.35 -0.91
CA THR A 1089 16.72 -0.03 -0.47
C THR A 1089 15.79 -0.81 -1.40
N THR A 1090 16.06 -2.10 -1.54
CA THR A 1090 15.13 -3.09 -2.14
C THR A 1090 14.70 -4.12 -1.08
N ASP A 1091 13.61 -4.84 -1.34
CA ASP A 1091 13.23 -6.03 -0.56
C ASP A 1091 14.24 -7.17 -0.76
N MET A 1092 14.52 -7.90 0.33
CA MET A 1092 15.48 -9.01 0.36
C MET A 1092 14.91 -10.34 -0.17
N ASP A 1093 13.59 -10.39 -0.34
CA ASP A 1093 12.84 -11.52 -0.88
C ASP A 1093 11.81 -10.99 -1.89
N LEU A 1094 11.85 -11.50 -3.13
CA LEU A 1094 10.94 -11.07 -4.20
C LEU A 1094 9.57 -11.80 -4.13
N ILE A 1095 9.45 -12.82 -3.27
CA ILE A 1095 8.36 -13.79 -3.26
C ILE A 1095 7.38 -13.48 -2.11
N THR A 1096 7.88 -13.29 -0.88
CA THR A 1096 7.05 -12.99 0.31
C THR A 1096 7.70 -11.97 1.28
N PRO A 1097 8.10 -10.76 0.83
CA PRO A 1097 8.94 -9.80 1.59
C PRO A 1097 8.46 -9.36 2.98
N ALA A 1098 7.21 -9.66 3.34
CA ALA A 1098 6.58 -9.33 4.62
C ALA A 1098 6.29 -10.56 5.53
N VAL A 1099 6.64 -11.78 5.12
CA VAL A 1099 6.31 -13.03 5.85
C VAL A 1099 7.58 -13.82 6.18
N LEU A 1100 7.77 -14.19 7.45
CA LEU A 1100 8.92 -14.97 7.90
C LEU A 1100 8.66 -16.48 7.67
N ASP A 1101 8.91 -16.94 6.45
CA ASP A 1101 8.74 -18.31 5.96
C ASP A 1101 10.01 -18.86 5.28
N ASN A 1102 9.90 -19.86 4.38
CA ASN A 1102 11.04 -20.50 3.72
C ASN A 1102 11.31 -20.03 2.27
N LYS A 1103 10.68 -18.94 1.82
CA LYS A 1103 10.63 -18.57 0.39
C LYS A 1103 11.95 -17.99 -0.12
N TYR A 1104 12.70 -17.32 0.75
CA TYR A 1104 14.11 -16.98 0.56
C TYR A 1104 14.92 -18.12 -0.08
N TYR A 1105 14.89 -19.33 0.52
CA TYR A 1105 15.66 -20.49 0.02
C TYR A 1105 15.26 -20.92 -1.39
N LEU A 1106 13.98 -20.75 -1.74
CA LEU A 1106 13.43 -21.11 -3.03
C LEU A 1106 13.74 -20.02 -4.07
N GLY A 1107 13.80 -18.76 -3.65
CA GLY A 1107 14.45 -17.66 -4.36
C GLY A 1107 15.90 -18.00 -4.71
N LEU A 1108 16.72 -18.44 -3.74
CA LEU A 1108 18.12 -18.84 -4.00
C LEU A 1108 18.22 -19.86 -5.14
N THR A 1109 17.40 -20.91 -5.11
CA THR A 1109 17.41 -21.97 -6.13
C THR A 1109 16.93 -21.52 -7.52
N ASN A 1110 16.31 -20.34 -7.63
CA ASN A 1110 15.97 -19.68 -8.89
C ASN A 1110 16.96 -18.54 -9.26
N ASN A 1111 18.10 -18.47 -8.58
CA ASN A 1111 19.10 -17.40 -8.68
C ASN A 1111 18.54 -16.00 -8.33
N LEU A 1112 17.62 -15.95 -7.37
CA LEU A 1112 16.99 -14.73 -6.84
C LEU A 1112 17.51 -14.33 -5.44
N GLY A 1113 18.62 -14.91 -4.96
CA GLY A 1113 19.28 -14.43 -3.74
C GLY A 1113 19.85 -13.02 -3.95
N LEU A 1114 19.71 -12.14 -2.96
CA LEU A 1114 20.12 -10.74 -3.08
C LEU A 1114 21.63 -10.55 -2.85
N PHE A 1115 22.15 -11.06 -1.73
CA PHE A 1115 23.55 -10.92 -1.35
C PHE A 1115 24.46 -11.96 -1.97
N THR A 1116 25.77 -11.72 -1.96
CA THR A 1116 26.77 -12.75 -2.32
C THR A 1116 26.74 -13.86 -1.29
N SER A 1117 26.57 -13.51 -0.01
CA SER A 1117 26.39 -14.46 1.10
C SER A 1117 25.15 -15.36 0.95
N ASP A 1118 24.09 -14.88 0.30
CA ASP A 1118 22.87 -15.66 0.06
C ASP A 1118 23.12 -16.72 -1.01
N GLN A 1119 23.61 -16.30 -2.18
CA GLN A 1119 23.86 -17.22 -3.28
C GLN A 1119 25.03 -18.17 -2.99
N ALA A 1120 25.96 -17.76 -2.10
CA ALA A 1120 27.03 -18.61 -1.57
C ALA A 1120 26.51 -19.88 -0.89
N LEU A 1121 25.30 -19.89 -0.33
CA LEU A 1121 24.72 -21.08 0.33
C LEU A 1121 24.49 -22.26 -0.63
N LEU A 1122 24.47 -22.02 -1.95
CA LEU A 1122 24.36 -23.06 -2.98
C LEU A 1122 25.73 -23.57 -3.48
N THR A 1123 26.84 -22.92 -3.14
CA THR A 1123 28.17 -23.18 -3.75
C THR A 1123 28.86 -24.46 -3.27
N THR A 1124 28.45 -25.02 -2.12
CA THR A 1124 29.01 -26.28 -1.60
C THR A 1124 27.91 -27.30 -1.39
N ALA A 1125 28.20 -28.58 -1.65
CA ALA A 1125 27.22 -29.66 -1.52
C ALA A 1125 26.63 -29.77 -0.10
N THR A 1126 27.41 -29.44 0.94
CA THR A 1126 26.96 -29.47 2.33
C THR A 1126 25.94 -28.38 2.64
N LEU A 1127 26.21 -27.12 2.25
CA LEU A 1127 25.28 -26.01 2.49
C LEU A 1127 24.05 -26.14 1.58
N LYS A 1128 24.24 -26.49 0.30
CA LYS A 1128 23.14 -26.73 -0.64
C LYS A 1128 22.21 -27.83 -0.15
N LYS A 1129 22.72 -28.89 0.48
CA LYS A 1129 21.89 -29.94 1.09
C LYS A 1129 20.95 -29.41 2.18
N SER A 1130 21.38 -28.42 2.96
CA SER A 1130 20.51 -27.72 3.94
C SER A 1130 19.51 -26.79 3.24
N VAL A 1131 19.91 -26.05 2.21
CA VAL A 1131 18.97 -25.24 1.41
C VAL A 1131 17.90 -26.11 0.76
N ASP A 1132 18.30 -27.21 0.09
CA ASP A 1132 17.43 -28.20 -0.54
C ASP A 1132 16.54 -28.96 0.47
N GLU A 1133 16.89 -28.95 1.76
CA GLU A 1133 16.05 -29.46 2.85
C GLU A 1133 15.01 -28.41 3.29
N PHE A 1134 15.40 -27.14 3.41
CA PHE A 1134 14.53 -26.07 3.88
C PHE A 1134 13.52 -25.62 2.82
N VAL A 1135 13.88 -25.63 1.53
CA VAL A 1135 12.93 -25.53 0.39
C VAL A 1135 11.79 -26.54 0.53
N LYS A 1136 12.11 -27.79 0.90
CA LYS A 1136 11.14 -28.89 0.97
C LYS A 1136 10.32 -28.92 2.26
N SER A 1137 10.73 -28.21 3.32
CA SER A 1137 10.04 -28.27 4.61
C SER A 1137 10.20 -26.99 5.46
N GLU A 1138 9.25 -26.07 5.30
CA GLU A 1138 9.13 -24.88 6.14
C GLU A 1138 9.06 -25.24 7.64
N SER A 1139 8.32 -26.29 8.01
CA SER A 1139 8.22 -26.76 9.41
C SER A 1139 9.57 -27.23 9.98
N LYS A 1140 10.37 -27.95 9.18
CA LYS A 1140 11.71 -28.38 9.60
C LYS A 1140 12.67 -27.20 9.73
N TRP A 1141 12.58 -26.21 8.82
CA TRP A 1141 13.29 -24.95 8.97
C TRP A 1141 12.84 -24.20 10.23
N LYS A 1142 11.55 -23.90 10.43
CA LYS A 1142 11.02 -23.18 11.61
C LYS A 1142 11.42 -23.87 12.94
N SER A 1143 11.41 -25.21 12.99
CA SER A 1143 11.88 -25.97 14.16
C SER A 1143 13.39 -25.82 14.43
N LYS A 1144 14.21 -25.72 13.38
CA LYS A 1144 15.64 -25.41 13.50
C LYS A 1144 15.86 -23.94 13.83
N PHE A 1145 15.18 -23.01 13.16
CA PHE A 1145 15.27 -21.56 13.36
C PHE A 1145 15.00 -21.18 14.81
N ALA A 1146 13.93 -21.68 15.42
CA ALA A 1146 13.67 -21.48 16.85
C ALA A 1146 14.80 -21.99 17.77
N LYS A 1147 15.45 -23.12 17.42
CA LYS A 1147 16.59 -23.67 18.17
C LYS A 1147 17.86 -22.85 17.96
N SER A 1148 18.14 -22.43 16.73
CA SER A 1148 19.31 -21.63 16.36
C SER A 1148 19.18 -20.20 16.90
N MET A 1149 17.98 -19.61 16.96
CA MET A 1149 17.70 -18.36 17.68
C MET A 1149 17.93 -18.49 19.19
N VAL A 1150 17.57 -19.63 19.82
CA VAL A 1150 17.88 -19.88 21.24
C VAL A 1150 19.38 -20.12 21.47
N LYS A 1151 20.08 -20.82 20.57
CA LYS A 1151 21.55 -20.95 20.62
C LYS A 1151 22.21 -19.57 20.51
N MET A 1152 21.84 -18.80 19.48
CA MET A 1152 22.32 -17.45 19.22
C MET A 1152 22.09 -16.56 20.43
N GLY A 1153 20.86 -16.54 20.97
CA GLY A 1153 20.49 -15.80 22.18
C GLY A 1153 21.27 -16.17 23.45
N ASN A 1154 22.06 -17.26 23.44
CA ASN A 1154 22.92 -17.69 24.54
C ASN A 1154 24.42 -17.41 24.29
N ILE A 1155 24.80 -16.79 23.16
CA ILE A 1155 26.20 -16.42 22.87
C ILE A 1155 26.70 -15.42 23.93
N GLU A 1156 27.77 -15.81 24.63
CA GLU A 1156 28.62 -14.95 25.48
C GLU A 1156 27.86 -14.11 26.55
N VAL A 1157 26.67 -14.58 26.94
CA VAL A 1157 25.73 -13.85 27.81
C VAL A 1157 26.26 -13.52 29.21
N LEU A 1158 26.13 -12.27 29.61
CA LEU A 1158 26.42 -11.82 30.97
C LEU A 1158 25.28 -12.22 31.93
N THR A 1159 25.62 -12.71 33.12
CA THR A 1159 24.67 -13.11 34.17
C THR A 1159 25.11 -12.63 35.56
N GLY A 1160 24.25 -12.76 36.57
CA GLY A 1160 24.62 -12.48 37.97
C GLY A 1160 25.13 -11.05 38.21
N THR A 1161 26.43 -10.90 38.43
CA THR A 1161 27.17 -9.65 38.66
C THR A 1161 28.03 -9.20 37.47
N GLN A 1162 28.08 -9.96 36.37
CA GLN A 1162 28.99 -9.70 35.24
C GLN A 1162 28.66 -8.41 34.47
N GLY A 1163 27.36 -8.07 34.37
CA GLY A 1163 26.87 -6.81 33.81
C GLY A 1163 26.00 -6.04 34.82
N GLU A 1164 25.02 -5.28 34.36
CA GLU A 1164 24.05 -4.55 35.20
C GLU A 1164 22.59 -4.74 34.75
N ILE A 1165 21.71 -3.88 35.27
CA ILE A 1165 20.37 -3.64 34.71
C ILE A 1165 20.28 -2.13 34.50
N ARG A 1166 20.39 -1.67 33.25
CA ARG A 1166 20.32 -0.24 32.92
C ARG A 1166 18.92 0.30 33.20
N LEU A 1167 18.79 1.53 33.69
CA LEU A 1167 17.50 2.21 33.78
C LEU A 1167 16.99 2.67 32.40
N ASN A 1168 17.89 3.15 31.56
CA ASN A 1168 17.66 3.59 30.19
C ASN A 1168 18.54 2.75 29.27
N CYS A 1169 17.98 2.12 28.23
CA CYS A 1169 18.72 1.21 27.35
C CYS A 1169 19.81 1.89 26.51
N ARG A 1170 19.86 3.23 26.48
CA ARG A 1170 20.89 4.01 25.78
C ARG A 1170 22.17 4.26 26.57
N VAL A 1171 22.12 4.21 27.91
CA VAL A 1171 23.22 4.66 28.77
C VAL A 1171 23.53 3.69 29.91
N ILE A 1172 24.82 3.58 30.25
CA ILE A 1172 25.31 2.83 31.42
C ILE A 1172 24.89 3.60 32.68
N ASN A 1173 24.51 2.92 33.76
CA ASN A 1173 24.13 3.61 35.01
C ASN A 1173 25.35 4.31 35.65
N SER A 1174 25.15 5.54 36.11
CA SER A 1174 26.15 6.31 36.86
C SER A 1174 26.38 5.74 38.27
N GLY A 1175 27.28 4.77 38.42
CA GLY A 1175 27.76 4.32 39.74
C GLY A 1175 28.11 2.83 39.86
N SER A 1176 29.17 2.38 39.19
CA SER A 1176 29.89 1.13 39.53
C SER A 1176 31.33 1.11 39.01
N SER A 1177 32.03 2.26 39.08
CA SER A 1177 33.50 2.23 39.15
C SER A 1177 33.89 1.38 40.36
N ALA A 1178 34.76 0.39 40.17
CA ALA A 1178 35.15 -0.50 41.27
C ALA A 1178 35.84 0.32 42.38
N ALA A 1179 35.14 0.49 43.50
CA ALA A 1179 35.66 1.16 44.70
C ALA A 1179 36.68 0.27 45.41
N GLY A 1180 37.83 0.05 44.77
CA GLY A 1180 39.02 -0.47 45.41
C GLY A 1180 39.44 0.53 46.49
N PHE A 1181 39.08 0.22 47.74
CA PHE A 1181 39.33 1.07 48.90
C PHE A 1181 40.84 1.19 49.14
N LYS A 1182 41.46 2.19 48.49
CA LYS A 1182 42.87 2.49 48.64
C LYS A 1182 43.00 3.69 49.58
N LEU A 1183 43.18 3.39 50.87
CA LEU A 1183 43.66 4.37 51.84
C LEU A 1183 44.98 4.96 51.31
N GLN A 1184 44.97 6.25 50.98
CA GLN A 1184 46.16 7.03 50.71
C GLN A 1184 45.98 8.37 51.41
N MET A 1185 46.93 8.71 52.30
CA MET A 1185 46.81 9.81 53.24
C MET A 1185 46.92 11.17 52.55
N THR A 1186 46.26 12.17 53.12
CA THR A 1186 46.37 13.57 52.71
C THR A 1186 47.72 14.18 53.08
N THR A 1187 48.40 14.74 52.09
CA THR A 1187 49.36 15.85 52.28
C THR A 1187 49.02 16.90 51.22
N GLY A 1188 48.54 18.06 51.64
CA GLY A 1188 48.21 19.17 50.75
C GLY A 1188 49.35 20.18 50.64
N SER A 1189 49.32 20.96 49.57
CA SER A 1189 50.04 22.24 49.40
C SER A 1189 49.42 22.98 48.21
N ASP A 1190 48.31 23.67 48.50
CA ASP A 1190 47.96 25.07 48.19
C ASP A 1190 48.50 25.80 46.93
N GLU A 1191 47.85 26.96 46.71
CA GLU A 1191 48.25 28.12 45.88
C GLU A 1191 48.09 28.05 44.34
N ASP A 1192 46.93 28.62 43.93
CA ASP A 1192 46.74 29.66 42.90
C ASP A 1192 45.85 29.31 41.68
N ALA A 1193 44.91 30.18 41.25
CA ALA A 1193 44.23 31.33 41.89
C ALA A 1193 42.99 31.73 41.03
N ALA A 1194 42.05 32.49 41.60
CA ALA A 1194 41.15 33.49 40.97
C ALA A 1194 40.44 33.20 39.60
N ASP A 1195 39.16 33.53 39.37
CA ASP A 1195 38.10 34.14 40.21
C ASP A 1195 36.72 34.03 39.49
N GLU A 1196 35.64 34.27 40.27
CA GLU A 1196 34.23 34.56 39.89
C GLU A 1196 33.47 33.55 38.97
N GLU A 1197 32.30 32.99 39.31
CA GLU A 1197 31.02 33.52 39.87
C GLU A 1197 30.16 34.32 38.84
N PHE A 1198 28.82 34.38 38.90
CA PHE A 1198 27.88 34.00 39.97
C PHE A 1198 26.49 33.48 39.46
N PHE A 1199 26.13 32.21 39.77
CA PHE A 1199 24.76 31.66 40.02
C PHE A 1199 23.66 31.87 38.93
N THR A 1200 22.39 31.41 39.00
CA THR A 1200 21.54 30.59 39.92
C THR A 1200 20.65 29.66 39.04
N GLU A 1201 20.28 28.41 39.40
CA GLU A 1201 19.09 28.00 40.20
C GLU A 1201 17.72 28.41 39.58
N ILE A 1202 16.62 27.63 39.50
CA ILE A 1202 16.05 26.53 40.33
C ILE A 1202 15.38 25.41 39.47
N ALA A 1203 15.09 24.28 40.13
CA ALA A 1203 14.34 23.06 39.77
C ALA A 1203 12.91 23.24 39.13
N THR A 1204 12.05 22.24 38.85
CA THR A 1204 11.89 20.86 39.39
C THR A 1204 11.05 19.95 38.47
N ASN A 1205 11.49 18.69 38.24
CA ASN A 1205 10.69 17.44 38.19
C ASN A 1205 11.56 16.25 37.71
#